data_AF-A0A6C2U3A0-F1
#
_entry.id   AF-A0A6C2U3A0-F1
#
_cell.length_a   1.000
_cell.length_b   1.000
_cell.length_c   1.000
_cell.angle_alpha   90.00
_cell.angle_beta   90.00
_cell.angle_gamma   90.00
#
_symmetry.space_group_name_H-M   'P 1'
#
loop_
_entity.id
_entity.type
_entity.pdbx_description
1 polymer ?
#
loop_
_entity_poly.entity_id
_entity_poly.type
_entity_poly.pdbx_seq_one_letter_code
_entity_poly.pdbx_strand_id
1 'polypeptide(L)'
;MKKRGLIAVAVLLASLLHAAPKPNIVHILTDDFGWQDPVCFDVDGDTPYETPNLDRLAKNGRKFMQAYSPSPTCAPSRAAYISGQYPAHTGIYHVLGGKLPRAYSPNFTHINPFYRYRLPLTEMTIPKELKKAGYTTGHVGKWHLGGRSNGYPFPGNYGFDLGYVDDLGKGGTYYPDPDIWGPRKQLRDQHNGLASSMKPDRLHGWATNEPDDPFQMDEDGRPFDKTLDVALKWLEKHHAEPFFLNYCTYYVHGPIQTRNRARFEHYLKKMGYEDFPTDPGTINKERGGKSDPYYATMVDTLDWMIGKVITYLEETDDPRNPGHKLVDNTYIIVSSDNGGLVNRSGGTITDNSPLREGKQDIHEGGVRIPFIVRGPNVPKDSVCETPVSLIDLYPTFVDLAGTSTDNPKLYGCNIRPLLEGRETVARFADGTPRESIYFYYPIELSSGCAMRKGPWKIYRNLGPGNNKSPMVELFRLYNDDGTMADVGEKENLAEKMPELANRLLAELDGFLGDANVSYPYKNPTIDTHPGQDRIPAVLARGDDGDRIWVEVETGRDKSKIVAAKLLYTVNGSLLEVSKGRREMWFEEPATIQGGRISGTVPPGTSHAVFCMTDSEGFLVMSEELPSYKEASSSSADSSYLKHAYPFRPGLHALIQLGQEAEAGLKGKGGTDAALLKELKNAKAVYAKGKVSDKEYCDALRALRNSIRDLKGVVPQADNPYLNLFRQGGAF
;
A
#
# COMPACT_ATOMS: atom_id res chain seq x y z
N MET A 1 23.34 83.53 -23.33
CA MET A 1 22.66 82.57 -22.42
C MET A 1 21.34 82.14 -23.04
N LYS A 2 21.16 80.85 -23.35
CA LYS A 2 19.90 80.07 -23.26
C LYS A 2 20.16 78.68 -23.81
N LYS A 3 20.29 77.71 -22.89
CA LYS A 3 20.52 76.28 -23.16
C LYS A 3 19.25 75.67 -23.76
N ARG A 4 19.43 74.91 -24.86
CA ARG A 4 18.42 73.99 -25.40
C ARG A 4 18.46 72.71 -24.56
N GLY A 5 17.35 72.35 -23.94
CA GLY A 5 17.18 71.07 -23.24
C GLY A 5 16.56 70.04 -24.18
N LEU A 6 17.30 68.98 -24.47
CA LEU A 6 16.79 67.73 -25.05
C LEU A 6 16.01 66.99 -23.95
N ILE A 7 14.75 66.62 -24.21
CA ILE A 7 14.03 65.65 -23.40
C ILE A 7 14.32 64.27 -24.01
N ALA A 8 15.09 63.45 -23.31
CA ALA A 8 15.27 62.04 -23.61
C ALA A 8 14.17 61.25 -22.86
N VAL A 9 13.29 60.59 -23.61
CA VAL A 9 12.32 59.62 -23.08
C VAL A 9 13.07 58.31 -22.87
N ALA A 10 13.37 57.96 -21.62
CA ALA A 10 13.89 56.66 -21.24
C ALA A 10 12.72 55.67 -21.14
N VAL A 11 12.61 54.75 -22.10
CA VAL A 11 11.71 53.60 -22.03
C VAL A 11 12.34 52.57 -21.10
N LEU A 12 11.83 52.46 -19.87
CA LEU A 12 12.13 51.37 -18.94
C LEU A 12 11.42 50.10 -19.43
N LEU A 13 12.13 49.24 -20.17
CA LEU A 13 11.77 47.84 -20.32
C LEU A 13 12.13 47.12 -19.00
N ALA A 14 11.18 47.09 -18.07
CA ALA A 14 11.24 46.15 -16.97
C ALA A 14 10.96 44.74 -17.54
N SER A 15 12.02 43.99 -17.82
CA SER A 15 11.92 42.54 -17.97
C SER A 15 11.43 41.97 -16.63
N LEU A 16 10.14 41.70 -16.54
CA LEU A 16 9.57 40.85 -15.49
C LEU A 16 10.29 39.50 -15.60
N LEU A 17 11.28 39.27 -14.73
CA LEU A 17 11.81 37.94 -14.46
C LEU A 17 10.63 37.10 -13.96
N HIS A 18 9.96 36.39 -14.87
CA HIS A 18 9.02 35.34 -14.50
C HIS A 18 9.81 34.29 -13.73
N ALA A 19 9.46 34.09 -12.46
CA ALA A 19 9.99 32.99 -11.68
C ALA A 19 9.71 31.68 -12.43
N ALA A 20 10.69 30.79 -12.49
CA ALA A 20 10.52 29.50 -13.17
C ALA A 20 9.28 28.78 -12.59
N PRO A 21 8.40 28.23 -13.44
CA PRO A 21 7.20 27.56 -12.95
C PRO A 21 7.58 26.35 -12.10
N LYS A 22 6.74 26.04 -11.12
CA LYS A 22 6.90 24.81 -10.32
C LYS A 22 6.87 23.59 -11.25
N PRO A 23 7.71 22.58 -11.01
CA PRO A 23 7.73 21.39 -11.85
C PRO A 23 6.50 20.53 -11.62
N ASN A 24 5.98 19.91 -12.67
CA ASN A 24 4.99 18.85 -12.54
C ASN A 24 5.65 17.55 -12.10
N ILE A 25 4.84 16.68 -11.50
CA ILE A 25 5.28 15.35 -11.09
C ILE A 25 4.30 14.32 -11.67
N VAL A 26 4.81 13.39 -12.47
CA VAL A 26 4.06 12.23 -12.95
C VAL A 26 4.76 10.99 -12.45
N HIS A 27 4.15 10.31 -11.49
CA HIS A 27 4.63 9.03 -11.00
C HIS A 27 3.74 7.91 -11.55
N ILE A 28 4.33 7.07 -12.40
CA ILE A 28 3.71 5.86 -12.92
C ILE A 28 4.20 4.69 -12.06
N LEU A 29 3.32 4.15 -11.23
CA LEU A 29 3.61 3.03 -10.33
C LEU A 29 2.91 1.77 -10.84
N THR A 30 3.69 0.84 -11.37
CA THR A 30 3.22 -0.43 -11.91
C THR A 30 2.98 -1.45 -10.80
N ASP A 31 2.34 -2.57 -11.13
CA ASP A 31 1.95 -3.62 -10.20
C ASP A 31 2.63 -4.94 -10.58
N ASP A 32 3.46 -5.49 -9.69
CA ASP A 32 4.21 -6.74 -9.90
C ASP A 32 5.19 -6.74 -11.11
N PHE A 33 5.71 -5.58 -11.49
CA PHE A 33 6.63 -5.46 -12.63
C PHE A 33 8.07 -5.70 -12.17
N GLY A 34 8.68 -6.79 -12.67
CA GLY A 34 10.03 -7.22 -12.34
C GLY A 34 11.10 -6.26 -12.84
N TRP A 35 12.26 -6.27 -12.17
CA TRP A 35 13.34 -5.33 -12.47
C TRP A 35 13.92 -5.48 -13.88
N GLN A 36 13.89 -6.69 -14.46
CA GLN A 36 14.30 -6.97 -15.85
C GLN A 36 13.12 -7.12 -16.83
N ASP A 37 11.89 -6.79 -16.42
CA ASP A 37 10.78 -6.79 -17.36
C ASP A 37 10.90 -5.66 -18.41
N PRO A 38 11.36 -4.44 -18.07
CA PRO A 38 11.77 -3.47 -19.10
C PRO A 38 13.09 -3.90 -19.76
N VAL A 39 13.12 -3.87 -21.09
CA VAL A 39 14.30 -4.26 -21.90
C VAL A 39 15.52 -3.41 -21.57
N CYS A 40 15.36 -2.12 -21.28
CA CYS A 40 16.47 -1.27 -20.85
C CYS A 40 17.14 -1.68 -19.53
N PHE A 41 16.60 -2.61 -18.75
CA PHE A 41 17.23 -3.22 -17.57
C PHE A 41 17.74 -4.65 -17.80
N ASP A 42 17.57 -5.18 -19.01
CA ASP A 42 18.02 -6.53 -19.34
C ASP A 42 19.55 -6.62 -19.23
N VAL A 43 20.03 -7.42 -18.27
CA VAL A 43 21.46 -7.68 -18.07
C VAL A 43 21.88 -9.03 -18.64
N ASP A 44 20.92 -9.90 -18.95
CA ASP A 44 21.18 -11.26 -19.44
C ASP A 44 21.10 -11.34 -20.98
N GLY A 45 20.45 -10.36 -21.62
CA GLY A 45 20.31 -10.26 -23.07
C GLY A 45 19.31 -11.25 -23.68
N ASP A 46 18.46 -11.83 -22.84
CA ASP A 46 17.52 -12.91 -23.19
C ASP A 46 16.06 -12.50 -22.87
N THR A 47 15.71 -11.24 -23.11
CA THR A 47 14.33 -10.78 -23.00
C THR A 47 13.59 -10.82 -24.35
N PRO A 48 12.48 -11.58 -24.46
CA PRO A 48 11.61 -11.51 -25.63
C PRO A 48 10.67 -10.30 -25.60
N TYR A 49 10.57 -9.61 -24.46
CA TYR A 49 9.67 -8.47 -24.27
C TYR A 49 10.08 -7.29 -25.17
N GLU A 50 9.13 -6.37 -25.41
CA GLU A 50 9.38 -5.16 -26.19
C GLU A 50 8.87 -3.97 -25.40
N THR A 51 9.77 -3.08 -25.00
CA THR A 51 9.42 -1.88 -24.23
C THR A 51 10.02 -0.60 -24.83
N PRO A 52 9.73 -0.28 -26.11
CA PRO A 52 10.37 0.83 -26.80
C PRO A 52 10.08 2.19 -26.16
N ASN A 53 8.95 2.38 -25.47
CA ASN A 53 8.65 3.65 -24.79
C ASN A 53 9.43 3.79 -23.48
N LEU A 54 9.62 2.71 -22.73
CA LEU A 54 10.50 2.70 -21.56
C LEU A 54 11.97 2.87 -21.97
N ASP A 55 12.40 2.25 -23.07
CA ASP A 55 13.74 2.45 -23.61
C ASP A 55 13.94 3.91 -24.06
N ARG A 56 12.93 4.50 -24.70
CA ARG A 56 12.90 5.93 -25.05
C ARG A 56 12.93 6.82 -23.81
N LEU A 57 12.22 6.47 -22.75
CA LEU A 57 12.24 7.20 -21.48
C LEU A 57 13.63 7.13 -20.84
N ALA A 58 14.24 5.94 -20.78
CA ALA A 58 15.58 5.73 -20.25
C ALA A 58 16.65 6.49 -21.05
N LYS A 59 16.60 6.44 -22.38
CA LYS A 59 17.51 7.19 -23.26
C LYS A 59 17.42 8.70 -23.06
N ASN A 60 16.24 9.21 -22.72
CA ASN A 60 16.02 10.63 -22.43
C ASN A 60 16.06 10.96 -20.94
N GLY A 61 16.57 10.05 -20.12
CA GLY A 61 16.53 10.16 -18.67
C GLY A 61 17.66 9.37 -18.00
N ARG A 62 17.38 8.93 -16.78
CA ARG A 62 18.32 8.23 -15.91
C ARG A 62 17.67 6.96 -15.36
N LYS A 63 18.39 5.84 -15.45
CA LYS A 63 18.00 4.56 -14.82
C LYS A 63 18.64 4.43 -13.45
N PHE A 64 17.95 3.79 -12.52
CA PHE A 64 18.50 3.42 -11.21
C PHE A 64 18.58 1.90 -11.14
N MET A 65 19.79 1.35 -11.20
CA MET A 65 20.00 -0.11 -11.14
C MET A 65 19.77 -0.67 -9.73
N GLN A 66 19.71 0.22 -8.73
CA GLN A 66 19.59 -0.15 -7.34
C GLN A 66 18.36 0.42 -6.62
N ALA A 67 17.20 0.39 -7.28
CA ALA A 67 15.93 0.80 -6.69
C ALA A 67 15.21 -0.35 -5.97
N TYR A 68 14.69 -0.06 -4.78
CA TYR A 68 14.04 -1.04 -3.91
C TYR A 68 12.62 -0.63 -3.53
N SER A 69 11.69 -1.57 -3.70
CA SER A 69 10.41 -1.52 -3.01
C SER A 69 10.60 -1.84 -1.53
N PRO A 70 10.00 -1.09 -0.60
CA PRO A 70 10.18 -1.31 0.83
C PRO A 70 9.50 -2.59 1.36
N SER A 71 8.70 -3.28 0.54
CA SER A 71 8.10 -4.59 0.83
C SER A 71 7.96 -5.41 -0.46
N PRO A 72 7.89 -6.74 -0.39
CA PRO A 72 7.77 -7.58 -1.57
C PRO A 72 6.30 -7.76 -2.04
N THR A 73 5.38 -6.92 -1.55
CA THR A 73 3.96 -6.98 -1.90
C THR A 73 3.30 -5.59 -1.95
N CYS A 74 2.19 -5.52 -2.69
CA CYS A 74 1.55 -4.28 -3.14
C CYS A 74 1.16 -3.31 -2.02
N ALA A 75 0.26 -3.72 -1.10
CA ALA A 75 -0.35 -2.82 -0.12
C ALA A 75 0.67 -2.21 0.88
N PRO A 76 1.58 -3.01 1.49
CA PRO A 76 2.63 -2.45 2.34
C PRO A 76 3.54 -1.47 1.61
N SER A 77 3.89 -1.76 0.36
CA SER A 77 4.80 -0.91 -0.43
C SER A 77 4.16 0.41 -0.81
N ARG A 78 2.89 0.38 -1.22
CA ARG A 78 2.10 1.59 -1.49
C ARG A 78 1.93 2.45 -0.24
N ALA A 79 1.80 1.82 0.94
CA ALA A 79 1.62 2.53 2.20
C ALA A 79 2.91 3.22 2.61
N ALA A 80 4.01 2.50 2.46
CA ALA A 80 5.34 2.99 2.72
C ALA A 80 5.70 4.18 1.82
N TYR A 81 5.48 4.03 0.51
CA TYR A 81 5.69 5.08 -0.49
C TYR A 81 4.93 6.36 -0.15
N ILE A 82 3.60 6.29 0.04
CA ILE A 82 2.80 7.50 0.17
C ILE A 82 3.04 8.26 1.49
N SER A 83 3.57 7.58 2.51
CA SER A 83 3.83 8.13 3.84
C SER A 83 5.31 8.38 4.15
N GLY A 84 6.23 7.93 3.28
CA GLY A 84 7.67 8.02 3.49
C GLY A 84 8.19 7.18 4.67
N GLN A 85 7.49 6.07 4.99
CA GLN A 85 7.77 5.22 6.15
C GLN A 85 8.05 3.78 5.74
N TYR A 86 8.94 3.09 6.45
CA TYR A 86 9.09 1.65 6.27
C TYR A 86 7.84 0.89 6.74
N PRO A 87 7.52 -0.30 6.16
CA PRO A 87 6.43 -1.15 6.63
C PRO A 87 6.44 -1.38 8.13
N ALA A 88 7.64 -1.57 8.72
CA ALA A 88 7.85 -1.67 10.17
C ALA A 88 7.10 -0.59 10.97
N HIS A 89 7.07 0.65 10.47
CA HIS A 89 6.40 1.80 11.10
C HIS A 89 4.94 1.96 10.68
N THR A 90 4.59 1.62 9.43
CA THR A 90 3.19 1.72 8.95
C THR A 90 2.28 0.71 9.64
N GLY A 91 2.83 -0.45 10.01
CA GLY A 91 2.10 -1.58 10.58
C GLY A 91 1.25 -2.33 9.55
N ILE A 92 1.40 -2.03 8.26
CA ILE A 92 0.68 -2.70 7.16
C ILE A 92 1.62 -3.70 6.52
N TYR A 93 1.34 -4.99 6.71
CA TYR A 93 2.23 -6.08 6.25
C TYR A 93 1.61 -6.97 5.19
N HIS A 94 0.30 -6.90 4.94
CA HIS A 94 -0.40 -7.83 4.05
C HIS A 94 -1.39 -7.15 3.10
N VAL A 95 -1.54 -7.71 1.91
CA VAL A 95 -2.47 -7.28 0.85
C VAL A 95 -3.97 -7.52 1.14
N LEU A 96 -4.31 -8.21 2.23
CA LEU A 96 -5.71 -8.57 2.54
C LEU A 96 -6.34 -7.62 3.57
N GLY A 97 -5.55 -6.69 4.12
CA GLY A 97 -5.96 -5.82 5.20
C GLY A 97 -5.93 -6.54 6.56
N GLY A 98 -6.09 -5.76 7.62
CA GLY A 98 -5.82 -6.18 8.99
C GLY A 98 -6.73 -7.32 9.44
N LYS A 99 -6.12 -8.33 10.03
CA LYS A 99 -6.76 -9.53 10.53
C LYS A 99 -6.30 -9.85 11.93
N LEU A 100 -7.15 -10.50 12.71
CA LEU A 100 -6.75 -11.00 14.01
C LEU A 100 -5.65 -12.09 13.86
N PRO A 101 -4.65 -12.12 14.77
CA PRO A 101 -3.64 -13.17 14.77
C PRO A 101 -4.28 -14.56 14.88
N ARG A 102 -3.97 -15.42 13.91
CA ARG A 102 -4.37 -16.83 13.86
C ARG A 102 -3.48 -17.59 12.88
N ALA A 103 -3.33 -18.89 13.07
CA ALA A 103 -2.51 -19.71 12.20
C ALA A 103 -3.07 -19.76 10.77
N TYR A 104 -2.21 -19.82 9.75
CA TYR A 104 -2.65 -20.03 8.36
C TYR A 104 -3.33 -21.39 8.18
N SER A 105 -2.66 -22.44 8.69
CA SER A 105 -3.24 -23.75 8.91
C SER A 105 -2.81 -24.28 10.29
N PRO A 106 -3.46 -25.33 10.82
CA PRO A 106 -3.11 -25.87 12.13
C PRO A 106 -1.65 -26.35 12.24
N ASN A 107 -0.99 -26.61 11.11
CA ASN A 107 0.38 -27.14 11.01
C ASN A 107 1.47 -26.06 10.89
N PHE A 108 1.11 -24.77 10.89
CA PHE A 108 2.09 -23.68 10.84
C PHE A 108 2.73 -23.49 12.21
N THR A 109 4.07 -23.49 12.27
CA THR A 109 4.83 -23.33 13.51
C THR A 109 4.71 -21.91 14.08
N HIS A 110 4.53 -20.91 13.22
CA HIS A 110 4.41 -19.50 13.62
C HIS A 110 3.15 -18.85 13.05
N ILE A 111 2.60 -17.91 13.83
CA ILE A 111 1.40 -17.12 13.55
C ILE A 111 1.83 -15.68 13.27
N ASN A 112 1.31 -15.10 12.19
CA ASN A 112 1.57 -13.70 11.85
C ASN A 112 1.19 -12.78 13.03
N PRO A 113 1.93 -11.69 13.25
CA PRO A 113 1.53 -10.66 14.21
C PRO A 113 0.22 -10.01 13.79
N PHE A 114 -0.39 -9.22 14.69
CA PHE A 114 -1.44 -8.31 14.27
C PHE A 114 -0.87 -7.28 13.30
N TYR A 115 -1.59 -6.97 12.23
CA TYR A 115 -1.23 -5.94 11.28
C TYR A 115 -2.44 -5.07 10.93
N ARG A 116 -2.18 -3.81 10.63
CA ARG A 116 -3.19 -2.79 10.39
C ARG A 116 -3.83 -2.96 9.03
N TYR A 117 -5.10 -2.60 8.96
CA TYR A 117 -5.87 -2.59 7.71
C TYR A 117 -5.51 -1.42 6.79
N ARG A 118 -5.14 -0.29 7.39
CA ARG A 118 -4.94 0.98 6.69
C ARG A 118 -4.03 1.89 7.50
N LEU A 119 -3.51 2.93 6.84
CA LEU A 119 -2.85 4.03 7.54
C LEU A 119 -3.90 4.82 8.36
N PRO A 120 -3.48 5.47 9.46
CA PRO A 120 -4.31 6.47 10.12
C PRO A 120 -4.71 7.58 9.14
N LEU A 121 -5.94 8.10 9.23
CA LEU A 121 -6.35 9.23 8.37
C LEU A 121 -5.59 10.51 8.69
N THR A 122 -5.03 10.60 9.90
CA THR A 122 -4.18 11.68 10.37
C THR A 122 -2.76 11.58 9.82
N GLU A 123 -2.38 10.46 9.19
CA GLU A 123 -1.05 10.28 8.62
C GLU A 123 -0.77 11.34 7.54
N MET A 124 0.41 11.95 7.60
CA MET A 124 0.84 12.87 6.55
C MET A 124 1.25 12.08 5.33
N THR A 125 0.79 12.51 4.16
CA THR A 125 0.96 11.81 2.89
C THR A 125 1.47 12.78 1.82
N ILE A 126 2.14 12.25 0.80
CA ILE A 126 2.61 13.03 -0.36
C ILE A 126 1.57 14.04 -0.87
N PRO A 127 0.34 13.64 -1.27
CA PRO A 127 -0.64 14.60 -1.78
C PRO A 127 -1.07 15.65 -0.75
N LYS A 128 -1.11 15.34 0.55
CA LYS A 128 -1.40 16.35 1.59
C LYS A 128 -0.30 17.41 1.66
N GLU A 129 0.96 17.03 1.51
CA GLU A 129 2.08 17.99 1.50
C GLU A 129 2.09 18.82 0.22
N LEU A 130 1.92 18.18 -0.94
CA LEU A 130 1.91 18.88 -2.23
C LEU A 130 0.76 19.88 -2.33
N LYS A 131 -0.40 19.58 -1.73
CA LYS A 131 -1.51 20.54 -1.61
C LYS A 131 -1.16 21.81 -0.87
N LYS A 132 -0.34 21.73 0.20
CA LYS A 132 0.13 22.93 0.91
C LYS A 132 0.97 23.83 -0.01
N ALA A 133 1.66 23.22 -0.98
CA ALA A 133 2.42 23.92 -2.01
C ALA A 133 1.56 24.37 -3.22
N GLY A 134 0.24 24.19 -3.18
CA GLY A 134 -0.68 24.60 -4.25
C GLY A 134 -0.73 23.66 -5.45
N TYR A 135 -0.30 22.40 -5.31
CA TYR A 135 -0.44 21.40 -6.37
C TYR A 135 -1.86 20.86 -6.46
N THR A 136 -2.32 20.65 -7.69
CA THR A 136 -3.48 19.82 -7.99
C THR A 136 -3.06 18.36 -8.06
N THR A 137 -3.77 17.48 -7.34
CA THR A 137 -3.31 16.10 -7.08
C THR A 137 -4.30 15.06 -7.59
N GLY A 138 -3.84 14.18 -8.48
CA GLY A 138 -4.66 13.12 -9.08
C GLY A 138 -4.13 11.73 -8.76
N HIS A 139 -5.02 10.81 -8.40
CA HIS A 139 -4.75 9.38 -8.35
C HIS A 139 -5.64 8.66 -9.36
N VAL A 140 -5.04 7.80 -10.19
CA VAL A 140 -5.75 7.00 -11.18
C VAL A 140 -5.27 5.56 -11.13
N GLY A 141 -6.20 4.61 -10.98
CA GLY A 141 -5.94 3.17 -11.05
C GLY A 141 -5.90 2.46 -9.69
N LYS A 142 -4.98 1.51 -9.51
CA LYS A 142 -4.90 0.65 -8.33
C LYS A 142 -4.54 1.46 -7.09
N TRP A 143 -5.39 1.36 -6.06
CA TRP A 143 -5.17 2.02 -4.78
C TRP A 143 -4.49 1.14 -3.74
N HIS A 144 -5.16 0.05 -3.35
CA HIS A 144 -4.67 -0.96 -2.40
C HIS A 144 -4.24 -0.45 -1.00
N LEU A 145 -4.69 0.73 -0.56
CA LEU A 145 -4.42 1.30 0.77
C LEU A 145 -5.61 1.40 1.72
N GLY A 146 -6.73 0.78 1.33
CA GLY A 146 -7.86 0.53 2.20
C GLY A 146 -8.03 -0.96 2.47
N GLY A 147 -6.95 -1.68 2.79
CA GLY A 147 -6.92 -3.12 3.08
C GLY A 147 -7.13 -4.07 1.89
N ARG A 148 -7.84 -3.64 0.84
CA ARG A 148 -7.95 -4.36 -0.45
C ARG A 148 -7.70 -3.40 -1.61
N SER A 149 -7.56 -3.92 -2.84
CA SER A 149 -7.22 -3.13 -4.04
C SER A 149 -8.09 -1.88 -4.24
N ASN A 150 -9.33 -1.88 -3.76
CA ASN A 150 -10.27 -0.76 -3.81
C ASN A 150 -11.03 -0.51 -2.49
N GLY A 151 -10.44 -0.85 -1.34
CA GLY A 151 -11.11 -0.65 -0.05
C GLY A 151 -11.00 0.78 0.49
N TYR A 152 -11.75 1.06 1.56
CA TYR A 152 -11.69 2.33 2.30
C TYR A 152 -10.50 2.36 3.27
N PRO A 153 -9.78 3.49 3.42
CA PRO A 153 -10.06 4.82 2.89
C PRO A 153 -9.57 4.99 1.47
N PHE A 154 -10.22 5.87 0.73
CA PHE A 154 -9.95 6.15 -0.68
C PHE A 154 -8.86 7.22 -0.84
N PRO A 155 -8.31 7.42 -2.05
CA PRO A 155 -7.26 8.42 -2.28
C PRO A 155 -7.61 9.81 -1.75
N GLY A 156 -8.86 10.27 -1.92
CA GLY A 156 -9.31 11.57 -1.42
C GLY A 156 -9.24 11.72 0.11
N ASN A 157 -9.39 10.62 0.86
CA ASN A 157 -9.21 10.63 2.33
C ASN A 157 -7.75 10.86 2.74
N TYR A 158 -6.81 10.58 1.84
CA TYR A 158 -5.39 10.83 2.01
C TYR A 158 -4.91 12.05 1.26
N GLY A 159 -5.81 12.93 0.80
CA GLY A 159 -5.46 14.24 0.29
C GLY A 159 -5.36 14.36 -1.22
N PHE A 160 -5.71 13.36 -2.03
CA PHE A 160 -5.85 13.58 -3.48
C PHE A 160 -7.09 14.45 -3.80
N ASP A 161 -7.03 15.28 -4.85
CA ASP A 161 -8.20 16.01 -5.39
C ASP A 161 -9.08 15.10 -6.25
N LEU A 162 -8.47 14.34 -7.15
CA LEU A 162 -9.12 13.25 -7.88
C LEU A 162 -8.65 11.90 -7.33
N GLY A 163 -9.59 11.00 -7.01
CA GLY A 163 -9.31 9.63 -6.60
C GLY A 163 -10.03 8.61 -7.47
N TYR A 164 -9.61 8.44 -8.73
CA TYR A 164 -10.23 7.49 -9.64
C TYR A 164 -9.73 6.06 -9.35
N VAL A 165 -10.56 5.28 -8.64
CA VAL A 165 -10.37 3.87 -8.32
C VAL A 165 -11.62 3.12 -8.78
N ASP A 166 -11.48 2.04 -9.53
CA ASP A 166 -12.63 1.28 -10.02
C ASP A 166 -13.20 0.36 -8.92
N ASP A 167 -14.48 0.53 -8.56
CA ASP A 167 -15.15 -0.17 -7.45
C ASP A 167 -15.75 -1.53 -7.84
N LEU A 168 -15.05 -2.33 -8.65
CA LEU A 168 -15.46 -3.71 -9.00
C LEU A 168 -16.97 -3.86 -9.37
N GLY A 169 -17.56 -2.83 -9.98
CA GLY A 169 -18.95 -2.84 -10.45
C GLY A 169 -20.02 -2.54 -9.42
N LYS A 170 -19.66 -1.97 -8.26
CA LYS A 170 -20.63 -1.48 -7.27
C LYS A 170 -20.97 0.00 -7.39
N GLY A 171 -20.44 0.68 -8.41
CA GLY A 171 -20.85 2.04 -8.76
C GLY A 171 -20.29 3.14 -7.85
N GLY A 172 -19.35 2.83 -6.96
CA GLY A 172 -18.61 3.84 -6.20
C GLY A 172 -17.44 4.44 -6.97
N THR A 173 -17.70 5.30 -7.98
CA THR A 173 -16.68 6.26 -8.40
C THR A 173 -16.55 7.30 -7.29
N TYR A 174 -15.43 7.31 -6.58
CA TYR A 174 -15.16 8.37 -5.61
C TYR A 174 -14.54 9.56 -6.36
N TYR A 175 -15.45 10.42 -6.82
CA TYR A 175 -15.28 11.62 -7.65
C TYR A 175 -15.53 11.37 -9.16
N PRO A 176 -16.81 11.29 -9.59
CA PRO A 176 -17.14 11.47 -11.00
C PRO A 176 -17.04 12.96 -11.31
N ASP A 177 -15.83 13.44 -11.57
CA ASP A 177 -15.70 14.69 -12.33
C ASP A 177 -16.33 14.41 -13.70
N PRO A 178 -17.52 14.96 -14.01
CA PRO A 178 -18.25 14.56 -15.20
C PRO A 178 -17.53 14.97 -16.49
N ASP A 179 -16.60 15.93 -16.41
CA ASP A 179 -15.79 16.39 -17.55
C ASP A 179 -14.69 15.36 -17.87
N ILE A 180 -14.17 14.65 -16.86
CA ILE A 180 -13.17 13.58 -17.03
C ILE A 180 -13.87 12.24 -17.30
N TRP A 181 -14.89 11.91 -16.48
CA TRP A 181 -15.68 10.71 -16.60
C TRP A 181 -17.14 10.92 -16.14
N GLY A 182 -18.01 11.26 -17.11
CA GLY A 182 -19.44 11.50 -16.91
C GLY A 182 -20.31 10.26 -16.67
N PRO A 183 -21.59 10.46 -16.28
CA PRO A 183 -22.51 9.36 -15.99
C PRO A 183 -22.78 8.48 -17.21
N ARG A 184 -22.23 7.26 -17.17
CA ARG A 184 -22.56 6.07 -17.99
C ARG A 184 -22.60 6.28 -19.51
N LYS A 185 -21.44 6.25 -20.18
CA LYS A 185 -21.36 5.61 -21.51
C LYS A 185 -21.37 4.10 -21.29
N GLN A 186 -22.55 3.52 -21.10
CA GLN A 186 -22.74 2.10 -20.70
C GLN A 186 -22.00 1.08 -21.60
N LEU A 187 -21.65 1.47 -22.83
CA LEU A 187 -20.93 0.62 -23.78
C LEU A 187 -19.41 0.61 -23.61
N ARG A 188 -18.75 1.60 -22.98
CA ARG A 188 -17.27 1.62 -22.77
C ARG A 188 -16.87 1.52 -21.29
N ASP A 189 -17.81 1.16 -20.43
CA ASP A 189 -17.61 1.09 -18.99
C ASP A 189 -17.24 -0.34 -18.58
N GLN A 190 -15.93 -0.65 -18.59
CA GLN A 190 -15.42 -1.96 -18.14
C GLN A 190 -14.53 -1.85 -16.92
N HIS A 191 -14.75 -2.81 -16.04
CA HIS A 191 -14.14 -2.93 -14.73
C HIS A 191 -12.63 -3.17 -14.83
N ASN A 192 -11.84 -2.29 -14.20
CA ASN A 192 -10.38 -2.33 -14.15
C ASN A 192 -9.70 -2.23 -15.53
N GLY A 193 -10.39 -1.65 -16.53
CA GLY A 193 -9.89 -1.67 -17.90
C GLY A 193 -9.62 -3.11 -18.37
N LEU A 194 -8.43 -3.36 -18.90
CA LEU A 194 -8.05 -4.67 -19.43
C LEU A 194 -7.67 -5.71 -18.35
N ALA A 195 -7.58 -5.32 -17.08
CA ALA A 195 -7.07 -6.16 -15.99
C ALA A 195 -8.13 -7.06 -15.30
N SER A 196 -9.37 -7.11 -15.79
CA SER A 196 -10.43 -8.00 -15.26
C SER A 196 -10.52 -9.32 -16.01
N SER A 197 -10.73 -10.44 -15.28
CA SER A 197 -10.83 -11.80 -15.84
C SER A 197 -11.72 -11.86 -17.07
N MET A 198 -11.18 -12.40 -18.16
CA MET A 198 -11.91 -12.62 -19.41
C MET A 198 -13.00 -13.71 -19.22
N LYS A 199 -14.09 -13.59 -19.98
CA LYS A 199 -15.24 -14.51 -19.94
C LYS A 199 -15.57 -14.98 -21.37
N PRO A 200 -15.88 -16.27 -21.58
CA PRO A 200 -15.86 -17.37 -20.60
C PRO A 200 -14.45 -17.70 -20.09
N ASP A 201 -13.41 -17.37 -20.85
CA ASP A 201 -12.00 -17.61 -20.54
C ASP A 201 -11.09 -16.67 -21.35
N ARG A 202 -9.77 -16.84 -21.24
CA ARG A 202 -8.76 -15.98 -21.89
C ARG A 202 -8.48 -16.24 -23.37
N LEU A 203 -9.13 -17.24 -23.99
CA LEU A 203 -9.09 -17.48 -25.45
C LEU A 203 -10.24 -16.79 -26.19
N HIS A 204 -11.16 -16.18 -25.45
CA HIS A 204 -12.37 -15.54 -25.96
C HIS A 204 -12.48 -14.08 -25.49
N GLY A 205 -13.31 -13.26 -26.13
CA GLY A 205 -13.53 -11.87 -25.72
C GLY A 205 -12.37 -10.93 -26.06
N TRP A 206 -11.73 -11.17 -27.21
CA TRP A 206 -10.77 -10.25 -27.83
C TRP A 206 -11.43 -8.90 -28.14
N ALA A 207 -10.64 -7.83 -28.06
CA ALA A 207 -11.07 -6.52 -28.51
C ALA A 207 -11.30 -6.50 -30.02
N THR A 208 -12.36 -5.80 -30.44
CA THR A 208 -12.77 -5.63 -31.83
C THR A 208 -13.00 -4.15 -32.17
N ASN A 209 -13.35 -3.85 -33.41
CA ASN A 209 -13.76 -2.51 -33.83
C ASN A 209 -15.27 -2.28 -33.70
N GLU A 210 -16.02 -3.25 -33.15
CA GLU A 210 -17.47 -3.14 -33.08
C GLU A 210 -17.90 -1.99 -32.15
N PRO A 211 -18.88 -1.15 -32.53
CA PRO A 211 -19.27 0.03 -31.74
C PRO A 211 -19.80 -0.27 -30.33
N ASP A 212 -20.22 -1.51 -30.08
CA ASP A 212 -20.70 -2.00 -28.80
C ASP A 212 -19.66 -2.84 -28.03
N ASP A 213 -18.49 -3.11 -28.62
CA ASP A 213 -17.38 -3.75 -27.91
C ASP A 213 -16.81 -2.75 -26.88
N PRO A 214 -16.82 -3.10 -25.60
CA PRO A 214 -16.41 -2.18 -24.57
C PRO A 214 -14.88 -2.02 -24.45
N PHE A 215 -14.11 -2.89 -25.11
CA PHE A 215 -12.66 -2.84 -25.23
C PHE A 215 -12.22 -2.49 -26.64
N GLN A 216 -13.04 -1.71 -27.36
CA GLN A 216 -12.81 -1.23 -28.72
C GLN A 216 -11.34 -0.95 -29.03
N MET A 217 -10.89 -1.42 -30.19
CA MET A 217 -9.57 -1.10 -30.72
C MET A 217 -9.52 0.37 -31.10
N ASP A 218 -8.42 1.03 -30.74
CA ASP A 218 -8.12 2.41 -31.14
C ASP A 218 -7.33 2.46 -32.46
N GLU A 219 -6.94 3.67 -32.86
CA GLU A 219 -6.19 3.93 -34.10
C GLU A 219 -4.79 3.28 -34.11
N ASP A 220 -4.22 3.01 -32.93
CA ASP A 220 -2.94 2.31 -32.77
C ASP A 220 -3.12 0.77 -32.83
N GLY A 221 -4.35 0.28 -33.03
CA GLY A 221 -4.69 -1.13 -32.93
C GLY A 221 -4.54 -1.65 -31.50
N ARG A 222 -4.86 -0.83 -30.50
CA ARG A 222 -4.77 -1.17 -29.07
C ARG A 222 -6.16 -1.15 -28.43
N PRO A 223 -6.48 -2.11 -27.55
CA PRO A 223 -7.74 -2.09 -26.82
C PRO A 223 -7.87 -0.87 -25.91
N PHE A 224 -9.07 -0.29 -25.85
CA PHE A 224 -9.39 0.80 -24.92
C PHE A 224 -9.11 0.41 -23.46
N ASP A 225 -8.33 1.26 -22.76
CA ASP A 225 -8.13 1.17 -21.31
C ASP A 225 -8.66 2.42 -20.61
N LYS A 226 -9.63 2.20 -19.71
CA LYS A 226 -10.31 3.27 -18.97
C LYS A 226 -9.39 4.06 -18.05
N THR A 227 -8.40 3.40 -17.43
CA THR A 227 -7.49 4.08 -16.50
C THR A 227 -6.52 4.99 -17.26
N LEU A 228 -6.09 4.59 -18.45
CA LEU A 228 -5.31 5.44 -19.34
C LEU A 228 -6.11 6.67 -19.80
N ASP A 229 -7.33 6.46 -20.29
CA ASP A 229 -8.20 7.55 -20.76
C ASP A 229 -8.47 8.58 -19.67
N VAL A 230 -8.76 8.14 -18.43
CA VAL A 230 -8.93 9.02 -17.28
C VAL A 230 -7.66 9.79 -16.94
N ALA A 231 -6.49 9.13 -16.97
CA ALA A 231 -5.21 9.78 -16.70
C ALA A 231 -4.92 10.89 -17.73
N LEU A 232 -5.11 10.62 -19.02
CA LEU A 232 -4.88 11.58 -20.11
C LEU A 232 -5.85 12.78 -20.02
N LYS A 233 -7.15 12.53 -19.77
CA LYS A 233 -8.14 13.61 -19.60
C LYS A 233 -7.90 14.45 -18.35
N TRP A 234 -7.42 13.83 -17.27
CA TRP A 234 -7.06 14.58 -16.07
C TRP A 234 -5.86 15.49 -16.35
N LEU A 235 -4.84 15.01 -17.06
CA LEU A 235 -3.72 15.85 -17.51
C LEU A 235 -4.21 17.00 -18.40
N GLU A 236 -5.08 16.70 -19.37
CA GLU A 236 -5.71 17.72 -20.23
C GLU A 236 -6.49 18.76 -19.45
N LYS A 237 -7.20 18.39 -18.39
CA LYS A 237 -7.92 19.35 -17.57
C LYS A 237 -7.00 20.23 -16.71
N HIS A 238 -5.89 19.69 -16.21
CA HIS A 238 -5.08 20.31 -15.16
C HIS A 238 -3.68 20.78 -15.61
N HIS A 239 -3.31 20.66 -16.89
CA HIS A 239 -1.98 21.06 -17.39
C HIS A 239 -1.63 22.55 -17.18
N ALA A 240 -2.62 23.41 -16.93
CA ALA A 240 -2.43 24.83 -16.62
C ALA A 240 -2.08 25.12 -15.14
N GLU A 241 -2.02 24.10 -14.29
CA GLU A 241 -1.72 24.18 -12.86
C GLU A 241 -0.46 23.34 -12.54
N PRO A 242 0.31 23.62 -11.46
CA PRO A 242 1.26 22.64 -10.94
C PRO A 242 0.53 21.37 -10.51
N PHE A 243 0.89 20.24 -11.11
CA PHE A 243 0.16 19.00 -10.90
C PHE A 243 1.04 17.85 -10.44
N PHE A 244 0.43 16.96 -9.65
CA PHE A 244 0.96 15.66 -9.30
C PHE A 244 -0.02 14.57 -9.72
N LEU A 245 0.35 13.80 -10.73
CA LEU A 245 -0.38 12.60 -11.15
C LEU A 245 0.31 11.35 -10.59
N ASN A 246 -0.40 10.64 -9.73
CA ASN A 246 -0.04 9.31 -9.26
C ASN A 246 -0.82 8.26 -10.06
N TYR A 247 -0.27 7.83 -11.19
CA TYR A 247 -0.88 6.86 -12.08
C TYR A 247 -0.45 5.44 -11.71
N CYS A 248 -1.34 4.70 -11.07
CA CYS A 248 -1.09 3.34 -10.60
C CYS A 248 -1.73 2.32 -11.52
N THR A 249 -0.99 1.83 -12.51
CA THR A 249 -1.53 0.84 -13.45
C THR A 249 -1.86 -0.47 -12.73
N TYR A 250 -2.91 -1.18 -13.17
CA TYR A 250 -3.15 -2.56 -12.73
C TYR A 250 -2.21 -3.56 -13.40
N TYR A 251 -1.61 -3.17 -14.52
CA TYR A 251 -0.59 -3.96 -15.18
C TYR A 251 0.71 -3.97 -14.36
N VAL A 252 1.38 -5.12 -14.24
CA VAL A 252 1.16 -6.42 -14.91
C VAL A 252 0.59 -7.51 -13.98
N HIS A 253 -0.14 -7.11 -12.94
CA HIS A 253 -0.74 -8.04 -11.99
C HIS A 253 -1.77 -8.98 -12.63
N GLY A 254 -1.88 -10.19 -12.07
CA GLY A 254 -2.84 -11.19 -12.54
C GLY A 254 -4.32 -10.76 -12.41
N PRO A 255 -5.24 -11.35 -13.20
CA PRO A 255 -5.07 -12.53 -14.06
C PRO A 255 -4.13 -12.29 -15.26
N ILE A 256 -3.31 -13.28 -15.60
CA ILE A 256 -2.34 -13.18 -16.70
C ILE A 256 -3.05 -13.51 -18.02
N GLN A 257 -3.37 -12.47 -18.79
CA GLN A 257 -4.24 -12.54 -19.97
C GLN A 257 -4.12 -11.25 -20.80
N THR A 258 -4.68 -11.24 -22.00
CA THR A 258 -4.75 -10.03 -22.85
C THR A 258 -5.97 -10.07 -23.76
N ARG A 259 -6.51 -8.88 -24.08
CA ARG A 259 -7.56 -8.72 -25.10
C ARG A 259 -6.99 -8.27 -26.46
N ASN A 260 -5.69 -7.99 -26.53
CA ASN A 260 -5.02 -7.62 -27.78
C ASN A 260 -4.54 -8.88 -28.51
N ARG A 261 -5.40 -9.39 -29.41
CA ARG A 261 -5.11 -10.62 -30.16
C ARG A 261 -3.87 -10.48 -31.05
N ALA A 262 -3.72 -9.36 -31.75
CA ALA A 262 -2.61 -9.15 -32.67
C ALA A 262 -1.24 -9.17 -31.97
N ARG A 263 -1.14 -8.51 -30.80
CA ARG A 263 0.09 -8.54 -29.99
C ARG A 263 0.33 -9.92 -29.36
N PHE A 264 -0.73 -10.62 -28.96
CA PHE A 264 -0.61 -11.99 -28.48
C PHE A 264 -0.06 -12.96 -29.54
N GLU A 265 -0.61 -12.92 -30.77
CA GLU A 265 -0.11 -13.70 -31.91
C GLU A 265 1.33 -13.33 -32.28
N HIS A 266 1.70 -12.04 -32.16
CA HIS A 266 3.09 -11.60 -32.32
C HIS A 266 4.02 -12.28 -31.31
N TYR A 267 3.68 -12.30 -30.02
CA TYR A 267 4.51 -12.93 -29.00
C TYR A 267 4.52 -14.45 -29.08
N LEU A 268 3.41 -15.09 -29.47
CA LEU A 268 3.41 -16.52 -29.81
C LEU A 268 4.48 -16.83 -30.85
N LYS A 269 4.46 -16.11 -31.98
CA LYS A 269 5.43 -16.31 -33.06
C LYS A 269 6.87 -16.00 -32.61
N LYS A 270 7.07 -14.86 -31.93
CA LYS A 270 8.39 -14.41 -31.47
C LYS A 270 9.03 -15.42 -30.51
N MET A 271 8.21 -16.06 -29.67
CA MET A 271 8.65 -17.06 -28.69
C MET A 271 8.62 -18.50 -29.23
N GLY A 272 8.42 -18.69 -30.54
CA GLY A 272 8.44 -20.03 -31.16
C GLY A 272 7.30 -20.94 -30.68
N TYR A 273 6.09 -20.40 -30.51
CA TYR A 273 4.87 -21.19 -30.45
C TYR A 273 4.37 -21.43 -31.88
N GLU A 274 4.18 -22.69 -32.26
CA GLU A 274 3.80 -23.09 -33.63
C GLU A 274 2.32 -22.78 -33.91
N ASP A 275 1.46 -23.04 -32.93
CA ASP A 275 0.01 -22.92 -33.04
C ASP A 275 -0.59 -21.96 -32.03
N PHE A 276 -1.76 -21.42 -32.39
CA PHE A 276 -2.60 -20.69 -31.44
C PHE A 276 -3.12 -21.65 -30.36
N PRO A 277 -3.08 -21.26 -29.06
CA PRO A 277 -3.49 -22.15 -27.97
C PRO A 277 -4.97 -22.54 -28.05
N THR A 278 -5.24 -23.82 -27.78
CA THR A 278 -6.61 -24.37 -27.67
C THR A 278 -7.04 -24.60 -26.21
N ASP A 279 -6.09 -24.59 -25.26
CA ASP A 279 -6.33 -24.66 -23.81
C ASP A 279 -6.21 -23.25 -23.19
N PRO A 280 -7.24 -22.74 -22.49
CA PRO A 280 -7.15 -21.46 -21.78
C PRO A 280 -6.27 -21.52 -20.53
N GLY A 281 -5.80 -22.69 -20.10
CA GLY A 281 -4.85 -22.88 -19.01
C GLY A 281 -3.42 -22.45 -19.35
N THR A 282 -2.49 -22.71 -18.44
CA THR A 282 -1.06 -22.32 -18.56
C THR A 282 -0.43 -22.82 -19.86
N ILE A 283 0.12 -21.91 -20.67
CA ILE A 283 0.64 -22.18 -22.02
C ILE A 283 2.13 -22.59 -22.03
N ASN A 284 2.86 -22.27 -20.96
CA ASN A 284 4.31 -22.43 -20.87
C ASN A 284 4.72 -23.36 -19.72
N LYS A 285 3.90 -24.36 -19.37
CA LYS A 285 4.14 -25.27 -18.24
C LYS A 285 5.54 -25.92 -18.24
N GLU A 286 6.05 -26.21 -19.43
CA GLU A 286 7.36 -26.86 -19.64
C GLU A 286 8.49 -25.88 -19.97
N ARG A 287 8.20 -24.57 -20.04
CA ARG A 287 9.18 -23.53 -20.37
C ARG A 287 9.47 -22.68 -19.12
N GLY A 288 10.76 -22.42 -18.87
CA GLY A 288 11.22 -21.48 -17.83
C GLY A 288 11.30 -20.05 -18.35
N GLY A 289 11.87 -19.16 -17.54
CA GLY A 289 12.22 -17.81 -17.95
C GLY A 289 11.04 -16.93 -18.38
N LYS A 290 11.34 -15.96 -19.25
CA LYS A 290 10.40 -14.96 -19.78
C LYS A 290 9.53 -15.51 -20.94
N SER A 291 8.96 -16.70 -20.77
CA SER A 291 8.34 -17.47 -21.87
C SER A 291 6.81 -17.38 -21.96
N ASP A 292 6.12 -16.65 -21.08
CA ASP A 292 4.65 -16.51 -21.15
C ASP A 292 4.25 -15.40 -22.16
N PRO A 293 3.67 -15.73 -23.34
CA PRO A 293 3.25 -14.75 -24.33
C PRO A 293 2.08 -13.86 -23.86
N TYR A 294 1.27 -14.32 -22.90
CA TYR A 294 0.25 -13.46 -22.29
C TYR A 294 0.93 -12.37 -21.48
N TYR A 295 1.88 -12.74 -20.62
CA TYR A 295 2.62 -11.77 -19.81
C TYR A 295 3.42 -10.79 -20.67
N ALA A 296 4.09 -11.27 -21.72
CA ALA A 296 4.80 -10.39 -22.66
C ALA A 296 3.85 -9.37 -23.32
N THR A 297 2.64 -9.80 -23.67
CA THR A 297 1.62 -8.88 -24.21
C THR A 297 1.15 -7.86 -23.16
N MET A 298 1.08 -8.25 -21.87
CA MET A 298 0.76 -7.33 -20.79
C MET A 298 1.85 -6.28 -20.58
N VAL A 299 3.12 -6.69 -20.61
CA VAL A 299 4.29 -5.79 -20.56
C VAL A 299 4.29 -4.80 -21.73
N ASP A 300 4.02 -5.29 -22.93
CA ASP A 300 3.91 -4.47 -24.14
C ASP A 300 2.73 -3.48 -24.09
N THR A 301 1.57 -3.89 -23.58
CA THR A 301 0.44 -2.99 -23.34
C THR A 301 0.79 -1.92 -22.31
N LEU A 302 1.47 -2.29 -21.21
CA LEU A 302 1.95 -1.34 -20.21
C LEU A 302 2.92 -0.32 -20.82
N ASP A 303 3.90 -0.76 -21.61
CA ASP A 303 4.82 0.11 -22.32
C ASP A 303 4.09 1.11 -23.23
N TRP A 304 3.12 0.63 -24.01
CA TRP A 304 2.29 1.49 -24.85
C TRP A 304 1.50 2.53 -24.03
N MET A 305 0.85 2.11 -22.93
CA MET A 305 0.11 3.02 -22.04
C MET A 305 1.02 4.12 -21.48
N ILE A 306 2.23 3.76 -21.05
CA ILE A 306 3.26 4.70 -20.60
C ILE A 306 3.68 5.64 -21.74
N GLY A 307 3.86 5.09 -22.93
CA GLY A 307 4.14 5.83 -24.15
C GLY A 307 3.11 6.93 -24.43
N LYS A 308 1.81 6.65 -24.30
CA LYS A 308 0.75 7.65 -24.50
C LYS A 308 0.85 8.81 -23.51
N VAL A 309 1.16 8.54 -22.24
CA VAL A 309 1.38 9.60 -21.24
C VAL A 309 2.63 10.43 -21.57
N ILE A 310 3.73 9.78 -21.94
CA ILE A 310 4.98 10.48 -22.32
C ILE A 310 4.74 11.37 -23.55
N THR A 311 4.12 10.82 -24.60
CA THR A 311 3.84 11.54 -25.84
C THR A 311 2.92 12.73 -25.59
N TYR A 312 1.87 12.58 -24.77
CA TYR A 312 1.02 13.70 -24.38
C TYR A 312 1.83 14.86 -23.78
N LEU A 313 2.76 14.56 -22.85
CA LEU A 313 3.60 15.58 -22.23
C LEU A 313 4.60 16.22 -23.21
N GLU A 314 5.08 15.45 -24.20
CA GLU A 314 6.01 15.95 -25.23
C GLU A 314 5.32 16.84 -26.27
N GLU A 315 4.05 16.59 -26.57
CA GLU A 315 3.32 17.29 -27.62
C GLU A 315 2.54 18.50 -27.08
N THR A 316 2.18 18.50 -25.80
CA THR A 316 1.38 19.57 -25.18
C THR A 316 2.25 20.74 -24.73
N ASP A 317 1.87 21.97 -25.09
CA ASP A 317 2.53 23.20 -24.63
C ASP A 317 2.32 23.39 -23.12
N ASP A 318 3.33 23.88 -22.40
CA ASP A 318 3.17 24.29 -21.00
C ASP A 318 2.68 25.75 -20.94
N PRO A 319 1.40 26.01 -20.62
CA PRO A 319 0.87 27.37 -20.55
C PRO A 319 1.52 28.20 -19.44
N ARG A 320 2.23 27.56 -18.49
CA ARG A 320 2.96 28.24 -17.41
C ARG A 320 4.43 28.48 -17.79
N ASN A 321 4.90 27.91 -18.90
CA ASN A 321 6.23 28.11 -19.44
C ASN A 321 6.19 28.37 -20.97
N PRO A 322 5.79 29.57 -21.41
CA PRO A 322 5.61 29.86 -22.83
C PRO A 322 6.86 29.52 -23.68
N GLY A 323 6.65 28.78 -24.77
CA GLY A 323 7.73 28.31 -25.66
C GLY A 323 8.30 26.93 -25.31
N HIS A 324 7.81 26.30 -24.24
CA HIS A 324 8.21 24.96 -23.80
C HIS A 324 7.03 23.99 -23.82
N LYS A 325 7.35 22.70 -23.91
CA LYS A 325 6.37 21.60 -23.76
C LYS A 325 6.25 21.21 -22.29
N LEU A 326 5.15 20.57 -21.90
CA LEU A 326 4.96 20.09 -20.52
C LEU A 326 6.12 19.21 -20.06
N VAL A 327 6.64 18.36 -20.94
CA VAL A 327 7.76 17.45 -20.64
C VAL A 327 9.03 18.19 -20.17
N ASP A 328 9.24 19.43 -20.62
CA ASP A 328 10.42 20.23 -20.26
C ASP A 328 10.37 20.71 -18.80
N ASN A 329 9.19 20.70 -18.19
CA ASN A 329 8.94 21.09 -16.80
C ASN A 329 8.25 19.97 -15.98
N THR A 330 8.40 18.70 -16.39
CA THR A 330 7.76 17.56 -15.72
C THR A 330 8.79 16.49 -15.33
N TYR A 331 8.81 16.09 -14.05
CA TYR A 331 9.50 14.88 -13.62
C TYR A 331 8.59 13.68 -13.85
N ILE A 332 8.96 12.82 -14.80
CA ILE A 332 8.30 11.55 -15.12
C ILE A 332 9.10 10.44 -14.45
N ILE A 333 8.47 9.69 -13.57
CA ILE A 333 9.09 8.60 -12.80
C ILE A 333 8.27 7.34 -13.06
N VAL A 334 8.92 6.29 -13.55
CA VAL A 334 8.32 4.95 -13.71
C VAL A 334 8.96 4.01 -12.70
N SER A 335 8.14 3.34 -11.88
CA SER A 335 8.59 2.35 -10.91
C SER A 335 7.57 1.23 -10.69
N SER A 336 7.88 0.23 -9.85
CA SER A 336 6.98 -0.87 -9.48
C SER A 336 6.77 -0.95 -7.97
N ASP A 337 5.60 -1.42 -7.51
CA ASP A 337 5.33 -1.58 -6.07
C ASP A 337 6.00 -2.81 -5.44
N ASN A 338 6.50 -3.77 -6.22
CA ASN A 338 7.34 -4.87 -5.78
C ASN A 338 7.99 -5.58 -6.98
N GLY A 339 8.87 -6.54 -6.72
CA GLY A 339 9.47 -7.37 -7.75
C GLY A 339 8.46 -8.26 -8.50
N GLY A 340 8.93 -8.87 -9.59
CA GLY A 340 8.10 -9.65 -10.51
C GLY A 340 7.57 -10.92 -9.87
N LEU A 341 6.35 -11.31 -10.22
CA LEU A 341 5.81 -12.61 -9.82
C LEU A 341 6.40 -13.71 -10.71
N VAL A 342 7.37 -14.48 -10.21
CA VAL A 342 8.07 -15.50 -11.03
C VAL A 342 7.16 -16.68 -11.37
N ASN A 343 6.44 -17.24 -10.39
CA ASN A 343 5.67 -18.47 -10.58
C ASN A 343 4.22 -18.34 -10.09
N ARG A 344 3.26 -18.92 -10.83
CA ARG A 344 1.86 -19.07 -10.37
C ARG A 344 1.19 -20.28 -11.00
N SER A 345 0.46 -21.06 -10.20
CA SER A 345 -0.50 -22.10 -10.66
C SER A 345 0.00 -22.98 -11.83
N GLY A 346 1.22 -23.50 -11.73
CA GLY A 346 1.76 -24.51 -12.66
C GLY A 346 2.56 -23.99 -13.85
N GLY A 347 2.96 -22.70 -13.86
CA GLY A 347 3.93 -22.18 -14.83
C GLY A 347 4.68 -20.95 -14.35
N THR A 348 5.71 -20.60 -15.13
CA THR A 348 6.55 -19.40 -14.96
C THR A 348 5.84 -18.20 -15.60
N ILE A 349 5.75 -17.06 -14.93
CA ILE A 349 5.11 -15.85 -15.48
C ILE A 349 6.17 -14.89 -16.02
N THR A 350 7.18 -14.59 -15.20
CA THR A 350 8.38 -13.82 -15.57
C THR A 350 9.62 -14.40 -14.90
N ASP A 351 10.78 -13.78 -15.14
CA ASP A 351 12.06 -14.14 -14.56
C ASP A 351 12.77 -12.91 -13.97
N ASN A 352 13.15 -13.00 -12.70
CA ASN A 352 13.90 -11.97 -11.99
C ASN A 352 15.40 -12.30 -11.91
N SER A 353 15.86 -13.40 -12.49
CA SER A 353 17.28 -13.78 -12.60
C SER A 353 18.12 -12.56 -13.01
N PRO A 354 19.41 -12.46 -12.62
CA PRO A 354 20.08 -13.31 -11.64
C PRO A 354 19.57 -13.17 -10.20
N LEU A 355 18.60 -12.29 -9.91
CA LEU A 355 18.11 -12.08 -8.54
C LEU A 355 17.24 -13.25 -8.06
N ARG A 356 17.36 -13.57 -6.77
CA ARG A 356 16.65 -14.69 -6.14
C ARG A 356 15.20 -14.34 -5.84
N GLU A 357 14.30 -15.29 -6.10
CA GLU A 357 12.86 -15.20 -5.87
C GLU A 357 12.15 -14.04 -6.61
N GLY A 358 10.99 -13.63 -6.10
CA GLY A 358 10.11 -12.61 -6.68
C GLY A 358 9.10 -12.11 -5.65
N LYS A 359 7.98 -11.57 -6.15
CA LYS A 359 6.86 -11.12 -5.31
C LYS A 359 6.60 -12.07 -4.14
N GLN A 360 6.32 -11.48 -2.97
CA GLN A 360 6.12 -12.11 -1.66
C GLN A 360 7.40 -12.50 -0.92
N ASP A 361 8.59 -12.33 -1.49
CA ASP A 361 9.86 -12.65 -0.84
C ASP A 361 10.80 -11.43 -0.71
N ILE A 362 11.50 -11.28 0.43
CA ILE A 362 12.40 -10.14 0.68
C ILE A 362 13.82 -10.33 0.13
N HIS A 363 14.10 -11.47 -0.49
CA HIS A 363 15.27 -11.65 -1.36
C HIS A 363 15.23 -10.66 -2.54
N GLU A 364 16.38 -10.43 -3.18
CA GLU A 364 16.59 -9.33 -4.15
C GLU A 364 15.53 -9.31 -5.25
N GLY A 365 15.08 -10.46 -5.74
CA GLY A 365 14.09 -10.54 -6.84
C GLY A 365 12.70 -10.05 -6.45
N GLY A 366 12.33 -10.08 -5.16
CA GLY A 366 11.02 -9.61 -4.70
C GLY A 366 10.97 -8.15 -4.26
N VAL A 367 12.13 -7.54 -3.98
CA VAL A 367 12.22 -6.12 -3.56
C VAL A 367 12.93 -5.23 -4.56
N ARG A 368 13.72 -5.75 -5.51
CA ARG A 368 14.31 -4.94 -6.58
C ARG A 368 13.23 -4.59 -7.61
N ILE A 369 13.20 -3.33 -8.03
CA ILE A 369 12.20 -2.80 -8.97
C ILE A 369 12.88 -2.00 -10.08
N PRO A 370 12.25 -1.92 -11.28
CA PRO A 370 12.70 -0.97 -12.28
C PRO A 370 12.43 0.45 -11.78
N PHE A 371 13.32 1.39 -12.10
CA PHE A 371 13.15 2.80 -11.73
C PHE A 371 13.83 3.72 -12.76
N ILE A 372 13.01 4.43 -13.54
CA ILE A 372 13.44 5.31 -14.63
C ILE A 372 12.90 6.72 -14.37
N VAL A 373 13.73 7.72 -14.59
CA VAL A 373 13.39 9.12 -14.36
C VAL A 373 13.75 9.96 -15.57
N ARG A 374 12.85 10.83 -16.00
CA ARG A 374 13.13 11.94 -16.93
C ARG A 374 12.63 13.23 -16.31
N GLY A 375 13.33 14.33 -16.51
CA GLY A 375 12.90 15.63 -16.03
C GLY A 375 13.86 16.77 -16.42
N PRO A 376 13.54 18.01 -16.01
CA PRO A 376 14.22 19.24 -16.48
C PRO A 376 15.74 19.23 -16.33
N ASN A 377 16.25 18.71 -15.21
CA ASN A 377 17.69 18.68 -14.88
C ASN A 377 18.25 17.26 -14.82
N VAL A 378 17.53 16.27 -15.36
CA VAL A 378 17.96 14.87 -15.31
C VAL A 378 18.92 14.59 -16.46
N PRO A 379 20.15 14.11 -16.20
CA PRO A 379 21.08 13.77 -17.26
C PRO A 379 20.52 12.62 -18.10
N LYS A 380 20.47 12.84 -19.42
CA LYS A 380 19.99 11.85 -20.39
C LYS A 380 20.97 10.70 -20.53
N ASP A 381 20.44 9.54 -20.89
CA ASP A 381 21.19 8.30 -21.16
C ASP A 381 22.20 7.96 -20.07
N SER A 382 21.78 8.10 -18.81
CA SER A 382 22.65 7.95 -17.65
C SER A 382 22.15 6.90 -16.66
N VAL A 383 23.06 6.41 -15.81
CA VAL A 383 22.78 5.38 -14.82
C VAL A 383 23.16 5.87 -13.42
N CYS A 384 22.33 5.54 -12.44
CA CYS A 384 22.60 5.70 -11.02
C CYS A 384 22.73 4.32 -10.37
N GLU A 385 23.85 4.09 -9.69
CA GLU A 385 24.10 2.88 -8.90
C GLU A 385 23.81 3.11 -7.40
N THR A 386 23.47 4.34 -7.00
CA THR A 386 23.16 4.63 -5.60
C THR A 386 21.87 3.89 -5.21
N PRO A 387 21.88 3.11 -4.11
CA PRO A 387 20.68 2.45 -3.62
C PRO A 387 19.60 3.46 -3.27
N VAL A 388 18.39 3.28 -3.80
CA VAL A 388 17.20 4.11 -3.52
C VAL A 388 16.01 3.25 -3.12
N SER A 389 15.05 3.82 -2.41
CA SER A 389 13.80 3.14 -2.04
C SER A 389 12.58 4.01 -2.37
N LEU A 390 11.42 3.40 -2.63
CA LEU A 390 10.18 4.17 -2.91
C LEU A 390 9.80 5.15 -1.80
N ILE A 391 10.20 4.91 -0.54
CA ILE A 391 9.97 5.86 0.57
C ILE A 391 10.70 7.20 0.35
N ASP A 392 11.74 7.22 -0.48
CA ASP A 392 12.51 8.42 -0.84
C ASP A 392 11.70 9.38 -1.71
N LEU A 393 10.65 8.90 -2.39
CA LEU A 393 9.81 9.75 -3.22
C LEU A 393 9.05 10.79 -2.40
N TYR A 394 8.72 10.51 -1.13
CA TYR A 394 8.05 11.47 -0.27
C TYR A 394 8.86 12.77 -0.08
N PRO A 395 10.06 12.74 0.55
CA PRO A 395 10.85 13.96 0.74
C PRO A 395 11.28 14.57 -0.60
N THR A 396 11.49 13.75 -1.63
CA THR A 396 11.86 14.23 -2.96
C THR A 396 10.73 15.04 -3.60
N PHE A 397 9.47 14.60 -3.50
CA PHE A 397 8.35 15.33 -4.09
C PHE A 397 8.04 16.61 -3.31
N VAL A 398 8.20 16.58 -1.99
CA VAL A 398 8.14 17.77 -1.12
C VAL A 398 9.19 18.81 -1.56
N ASP A 399 10.43 18.39 -1.80
CA ASP A 399 11.49 19.27 -2.29
C ASP A 399 11.22 19.81 -3.71
N LEU A 400 10.75 18.95 -4.63
CA LEU A 400 10.37 19.35 -5.98
C LEU A 400 9.26 20.41 -5.99
N ALA A 401 8.31 20.30 -5.05
CA ALA A 401 7.26 21.28 -4.85
C ALA A 401 7.72 22.62 -4.26
N GLY A 402 8.97 22.69 -3.80
CA GLY A 402 9.53 23.86 -3.11
C GLY A 402 8.88 24.08 -1.74
N THR A 403 8.48 23.00 -1.06
CA THR A 403 7.93 23.05 0.31
C THR A 403 8.77 22.22 1.27
N SER A 404 8.50 22.34 2.57
CA SER A 404 9.04 21.47 3.61
C SER A 404 7.95 20.60 4.21
N THR A 405 8.35 19.58 4.96
CA THR A 405 7.47 18.75 5.78
C THR A 405 7.99 18.76 7.21
N ASP A 406 7.08 18.91 8.17
CA ASP A 406 7.37 18.77 9.60
C ASP A 406 7.02 17.36 10.11
N ASN A 407 6.82 16.40 9.19
CA ASN A 407 6.47 15.03 9.56
C ASN A 407 7.65 14.37 10.30
N PRO A 408 7.54 14.10 11.61
CA PRO A 408 8.64 13.52 12.38
C PRO A 408 8.84 12.04 12.07
N LYS A 409 7.94 11.42 11.29
CA LYS A 409 7.95 10.01 10.90
C LYS A 409 8.40 9.85 9.45
N LEU A 410 9.42 10.59 9.05
CA LEU A 410 9.96 10.52 7.69
C LEU A 410 11.27 9.74 7.69
N TYR A 411 11.31 8.63 6.94
CA TYR A 411 12.45 7.72 6.89
C TYR A 411 13.08 7.63 5.49
N GLY A 412 12.53 8.36 4.51
CA GLY A 412 13.12 8.48 3.17
C GLY A 412 14.20 9.55 3.08
N CYS A 413 15.08 9.41 2.10
CA CYS A 413 16.05 10.43 1.70
C CYS A 413 15.50 11.33 0.60
N ASN A 414 15.87 12.62 0.59
CA ASN A 414 15.64 13.45 -0.59
C ASN A 414 16.64 13.01 -1.68
N ILE A 415 16.14 12.35 -2.72
CA ILE A 415 16.98 11.82 -3.81
C ILE A 415 16.98 12.74 -5.04
N ARG A 416 16.38 13.94 -5.00
CA ARG A 416 16.43 14.87 -6.14
C ARG A 416 17.87 15.12 -6.64
N PRO A 417 18.88 15.35 -5.78
CA PRO A 417 20.26 15.48 -6.26
C PRO A 417 20.76 14.24 -7.03
N LEU A 418 20.29 13.03 -6.69
CA LEU A 418 20.60 11.80 -7.43
C LEU A 418 19.86 11.74 -8.77
N LEU A 419 18.57 12.16 -8.80
CA LEU A 419 17.79 12.26 -10.04
C LEU A 419 18.50 13.17 -11.05
N GLU A 420 19.03 14.30 -10.58
CA GLU A 420 19.69 15.34 -11.37
C GLU A 420 21.19 15.07 -11.59
N GLY A 421 21.72 13.94 -11.11
CA GLY A 421 23.15 13.59 -11.25
C GLY A 421 24.12 14.52 -10.53
N ARG A 422 23.65 15.28 -9.53
CA ARG A 422 24.45 16.21 -8.73
C ARG A 422 25.17 15.54 -7.57
N GLU A 423 24.68 14.40 -7.11
CA GLU A 423 25.28 13.60 -6.04
C GLU A 423 25.26 12.09 -6.36
N THR A 424 26.02 11.32 -5.58
CA THR A 424 26.08 9.85 -5.64
C THR A 424 25.70 9.20 -4.30
N VAL A 425 25.23 9.99 -3.33
CA VAL A 425 24.86 9.55 -1.99
C VAL A 425 23.44 10.04 -1.67
N ALA A 426 22.57 9.14 -1.23
CA ALA A 426 21.25 9.51 -0.72
C ALA A 426 21.38 10.10 0.68
N ARG A 427 20.72 11.24 0.95
CA ARG A 427 20.80 11.94 2.24
C ARG A 427 19.43 12.18 2.85
N PHE A 428 19.37 12.04 4.17
CA PHE A 428 18.20 12.43 4.97
C PHE A 428 18.08 13.96 5.02
N ALA A 429 16.97 14.45 5.57
CA ALA A 429 16.68 15.88 5.68
C ALA A 429 17.73 16.65 6.53
N ASP A 430 18.42 15.97 7.44
CA ASP A 430 19.51 16.52 8.26
C ASP A 430 20.89 16.50 7.54
N GLY A 431 20.94 16.04 6.30
CA GLY A 431 22.16 15.95 5.47
C GLY A 431 23.00 14.69 5.72
N THR A 432 22.63 13.84 6.68
CA THR A 432 23.35 12.58 6.94
C THR A 432 23.17 11.60 5.78
N PRO A 433 24.23 10.87 5.39
CA PRO A 433 24.15 9.88 4.33
C PRO A 433 23.38 8.64 4.80
N ARG A 434 22.55 8.05 3.93
CA ARG A 434 21.94 6.76 4.21
C ARG A 434 22.96 5.64 4.06
N GLU A 435 23.16 4.90 5.14
CA GLU A 435 23.99 3.69 5.14
C GLU A 435 23.20 2.41 4.85
N SER A 436 21.91 2.38 5.23
CA SER A 436 21.12 1.14 5.28
C SER A 436 19.72 1.30 4.68
N ILE A 437 19.21 0.21 4.07
CA ILE A 437 17.81 0.03 3.68
C ILE A 437 17.26 -1.20 4.42
N TYR A 438 16.05 -1.08 4.95
CA TYR A 438 15.43 -2.10 5.82
C TYR A 438 14.17 -2.72 5.19
N PHE A 439 13.94 -3.99 5.49
CA PHE A 439 12.78 -4.75 5.05
C PHE A 439 12.20 -5.53 6.23
N TYR A 440 10.89 -5.47 6.40
CA TYR A 440 10.17 -6.19 7.46
C TYR A 440 8.87 -6.76 6.90
N TYR A 441 8.80 -8.09 6.78
CA TYR A 441 7.69 -8.80 6.15
C TYR A 441 7.35 -10.07 6.96
N PRO A 442 6.60 -9.93 8.08
CA PRO A 442 6.36 -11.03 9.03
C PRO A 442 5.17 -11.92 8.62
N ILE A 443 5.08 -12.30 7.33
CA ILE A 443 3.89 -12.94 6.75
C ILE A 443 4.17 -14.36 6.26
N GLU A 444 3.46 -15.32 6.86
CA GLU A 444 3.25 -16.70 6.40
C GLU A 444 4.51 -17.42 5.89
N LEU A 445 4.54 -17.76 4.59
CA LEU A 445 5.50 -18.65 3.94
C LEU A 445 6.82 -17.96 3.55
N SER A 446 6.90 -16.64 3.65
CA SER A 446 8.13 -15.87 3.37
C SER A 446 8.44 -14.91 4.53
N SER A 447 7.98 -15.26 5.73
CA SER A 447 8.13 -14.45 6.93
C SER A 447 9.61 -14.19 7.24
N GLY A 448 10.04 -12.93 7.15
CA GLY A 448 11.44 -12.54 7.31
C GLY A 448 11.63 -11.04 7.51
N CYS A 449 12.84 -10.67 7.91
CA CYS A 449 13.33 -9.30 7.87
C CYS A 449 14.75 -9.24 7.32
N ALA A 450 15.13 -8.10 6.76
CA ALA A 450 16.46 -7.92 6.19
C ALA A 450 16.94 -6.47 6.31
N MET A 451 18.26 -6.30 6.29
CA MET A 451 18.92 -5.01 6.17
C MET A 451 20.01 -5.10 5.09
N ARG A 452 20.01 -4.15 4.17
CA ARG A 452 21.10 -3.95 3.22
C ARG A 452 21.95 -2.78 3.69
N LYS A 453 23.25 -2.99 3.92
CA LYS A 453 24.22 -1.97 4.34
C LYS A 453 25.50 -2.09 3.51
N GLY A 454 25.81 -1.04 2.75
CA GLY A 454 26.91 -1.09 1.78
C GLY A 454 26.78 -2.27 0.80
N PRO A 455 27.82 -3.10 0.61
CA PRO A 455 27.75 -4.27 -0.27
C PRO A 455 27.05 -5.48 0.35
N TRP A 456 26.63 -5.40 1.62
CA TRP A 456 26.14 -6.55 2.38
C TRP A 456 24.63 -6.52 2.53
N LYS A 457 24.03 -7.72 2.60
CA LYS A 457 22.65 -7.92 3.02
C LYS A 457 22.58 -9.01 4.07
N ILE A 458 21.98 -8.69 5.22
CA ILE A 458 21.68 -9.63 6.29
C ILE A 458 20.18 -9.92 6.28
N TYR A 459 19.80 -11.19 6.38
CA TYR A 459 18.43 -11.67 6.45
C TYR A 459 18.25 -12.51 7.72
N ARG A 460 17.06 -12.39 8.33
CA ARG A 460 16.60 -13.24 9.44
C ARG A 460 15.25 -13.85 9.09
N ASN A 461 15.15 -15.17 9.25
CA ASN A 461 13.90 -15.90 9.14
C ASN A 461 13.02 -15.64 10.37
N LEU A 462 11.79 -15.18 10.17
CA LEU A 462 10.82 -14.92 11.24
C LEU A 462 9.75 -16.01 11.36
N GLY A 463 9.76 -17.01 10.50
CA GLY A 463 8.84 -18.15 10.52
C GLY A 463 9.56 -19.49 10.35
N PRO A 464 10.52 -19.84 11.22
CA PRO A 464 11.25 -21.10 11.08
C PRO A 464 10.28 -22.29 11.14
N GLY A 465 10.33 -23.16 10.13
CA GLY A 465 9.40 -24.28 9.95
C GLY A 465 8.17 -23.97 9.09
N ASN A 466 7.80 -22.69 8.92
CA ASN A 466 6.81 -22.27 7.91
C ASN A 466 7.46 -22.13 6.53
N ASN A 467 8.75 -21.83 6.49
CA ASN A 467 9.53 -21.67 5.26
C ASN A 467 10.87 -22.42 5.36
N LYS A 468 11.58 -22.52 4.22
CA LYS A 468 12.82 -23.29 4.08
C LYS A 468 14.09 -22.47 4.27
N SER A 469 13.99 -21.17 4.53
CA SER A 469 15.16 -20.31 4.68
C SER A 469 15.92 -20.65 5.97
N PRO A 470 17.27 -20.65 5.95
CA PRO A 470 18.07 -20.68 7.16
C PRO A 470 17.66 -19.58 8.15
N MET A 471 17.97 -19.78 9.44
CA MET A 471 17.63 -18.79 10.48
C MET A 471 18.24 -17.41 10.18
N VAL A 472 19.48 -17.41 9.70
CA VAL A 472 20.25 -16.22 9.34
C VAL A 472 20.95 -16.48 8.01
N GLU A 473 20.87 -15.50 7.11
CA GLU A 473 21.63 -15.48 5.86
C GLU A 473 22.39 -14.16 5.72
N LEU A 474 23.65 -14.23 5.27
CA LEU A 474 24.48 -13.06 4.99
C LEU A 474 25.02 -13.17 3.56
N PHE A 475 24.82 -12.14 2.75
CA PHE A 475 25.25 -12.10 1.35
C PHE A 475 26.12 -10.87 1.07
N ARG A 476 27.13 -11.04 0.20
CA ARG A 476 27.88 -9.94 -0.40
C ARG A 476 27.34 -9.66 -1.80
N LEU A 477 26.43 -8.70 -1.90
CA LEU A 477 25.76 -8.36 -3.16
C LEU A 477 26.70 -7.67 -4.16
N TYR A 478 27.65 -6.86 -3.68
CA TYR A 478 28.56 -6.07 -4.51
C TYR A 478 30.02 -6.16 -4.06
N ASN A 479 30.93 -5.99 -5.00
CA ASN A 479 32.34 -5.77 -4.73
C ASN A 479 32.58 -4.33 -4.26
N ASP A 480 33.78 -4.06 -3.73
CA ASP A 480 34.13 -2.72 -3.21
C ASP A 480 34.24 -1.67 -4.33
N ASP A 481 34.42 -2.10 -5.58
CA ASP A 481 34.39 -1.25 -6.78
C ASP A 481 32.97 -0.99 -7.32
N GLY A 482 31.94 -1.53 -6.66
CA GLY A 482 30.54 -1.37 -7.04
C GLY A 482 30.04 -2.35 -8.12
N THR A 483 30.89 -3.24 -8.63
CA THR A 483 30.45 -4.30 -9.55
C THR A 483 29.63 -5.37 -8.82
N MET A 484 28.71 -6.03 -9.52
CA MET A 484 27.90 -7.10 -8.95
C MET A 484 28.80 -8.26 -8.47
N ALA A 485 28.56 -8.74 -7.25
CA ALA A 485 29.19 -9.93 -6.68
C ALA A 485 28.16 -11.07 -6.66
N ASP A 486 27.49 -11.30 -5.52
CA ASP A 486 26.42 -12.29 -5.37
C ASP A 486 25.04 -11.62 -5.23
N VAL A 487 24.63 -10.86 -6.25
CA VAL A 487 23.28 -10.26 -6.30
C VAL A 487 22.16 -11.31 -6.36
N GLY A 488 22.51 -12.55 -6.72
CA GLY A 488 21.60 -13.69 -6.72
C GLY A 488 21.48 -14.40 -5.38
N GLU A 489 22.13 -13.90 -4.32
CA GLU A 489 22.02 -14.43 -2.95
C GLU A 489 22.20 -15.96 -2.89
N LYS A 490 23.19 -16.48 -3.62
CA LYS A 490 23.45 -17.90 -3.81
C LYS A 490 24.31 -18.47 -2.70
N GLU A 491 25.25 -17.69 -2.16
CA GLU A 491 26.19 -18.15 -1.13
C GLU A 491 25.91 -17.48 0.22
N ASN A 492 25.31 -18.23 1.15
CA ASN A 492 25.17 -17.77 2.53
C ASN A 492 26.52 -17.77 3.26
N LEU A 493 26.98 -16.59 3.65
CA LEU A 493 28.24 -16.34 4.35
C LEU A 493 28.10 -16.23 5.88
N ALA A 494 26.91 -16.42 6.45
CA ALA A 494 26.65 -16.17 7.87
C ALA A 494 27.55 -17.03 8.79
N GLU A 495 27.74 -18.31 8.47
CA GLU A 495 28.62 -19.22 9.21
C GLU A 495 30.11 -18.94 8.94
N LYS A 496 30.45 -18.41 7.76
CA LYS A 496 31.83 -18.07 7.37
C LYS A 496 32.28 -16.73 7.94
N MET A 497 31.34 -15.83 8.24
CA MET A 497 31.60 -14.47 8.74
C MET A 497 30.70 -14.14 9.94
N PRO A 498 30.74 -14.92 11.04
CA PRO A 498 29.79 -14.80 12.15
C PRO A 498 29.88 -13.45 12.87
N GLU A 499 31.08 -12.86 12.97
CA GLU A 499 31.25 -11.55 13.59
C GLU A 499 30.56 -10.43 12.80
N LEU A 500 30.63 -10.48 11.46
CA LEU A 500 29.93 -9.52 10.61
C LEU A 500 28.42 -9.75 10.66
N ALA A 501 27.99 -11.01 10.56
CA ALA A 501 26.58 -11.37 10.64
C ALA A 501 25.95 -10.88 11.95
N ASN A 502 26.57 -11.17 13.10
CA ASN A 502 26.07 -10.75 14.41
C ASN A 502 26.00 -9.22 14.56
N ARG A 503 26.99 -8.49 14.01
CA ARG A 503 26.99 -7.03 14.06
C ARG A 503 25.85 -6.43 13.23
N LEU A 504 25.67 -6.90 12.00
CA LEU A 504 24.58 -6.42 11.13
C LEU A 504 23.20 -6.84 11.67
N LEU A 505 23.08 -8.02 12.28
CA LEU A 505 21.85 -8.42 12.98
C LEU A 505 21.54 -7.51 14.16
N ALA A 506 22.54 -7.11 14.95
CA ALA A 506 22.33 -6.19 16.07
C ALA A 506 21.86 -4.80 15.59
N GLU A 507 22.38 -4.31 14.46
CA GLU A 507 21.89 -3.06 13.83
C GLU A 507 20.45 -3.20 13.32
N LEU A 508 20.11 -4.33 12.67
CA LEU A 508 18.74 -4.63 12.26
C LEU A 508 17.80 -4.72 13.47
N ASP A 509 18.23 -5.33 14.57
CA ASP A 509 17.47 -5.41 15.81
C ASP A 509 17.23 -4.05 16.44
N GLY A 510 18.22 -3.16 16.41
CA GLY A 510 18.06 -1.77 16.84
C GLY A 510 16.94 -1.07 16.06
N PHE A 511 16.97 -1.14 14.73
CA PHE A 511 15.94 -0.54 13.88
C PHE A 511 14.54 -1.11 14.16
N LEU A 512 14.41 -2.43 14.27
CA LEU A 512 13.12 -3.07 14.54
C LEU A 512 12.60 -2.80 15.96
N GLY A 513 13.51 -2.68 16.93
CA GLY A 513 13.21 -2.27 18.30
C GLY A 513 12.69 -0.84 18.37
N ASP A 514 13.34 0.10 17.70
CA ASP A 514 12.93 1.50 17.61
C ASP A 514 11.56 1.66 16.91
N ALA A 515 11.31 0.84 15.89
CA ALA A 515 10.02 0.76 15.20
C ALA A 515 8.92 0.08 16.05
N ASN A 516 9.27 -0.54 17.18
CA ASN A 516 8.37 -1.27 18.08
C ASN A 516 7.52 -2.32 17.35
N VAL A 517 8.15 -3.11 16.47
CA VAL A 517 7.45 -4.13 15.67
C VAL A 517 6.94 -5.28 16.52
N SER A 518 5.86 -5.94 16.08
CA SER A 518 5.38 -7.18 16.68
C SER A 518 5.88 -8.37 15.88
N TYR A 519 6.68 -9.25 16.48
CA TYR A 519 7.17 -10.46 15.81
C TYR A 519 6.08 -11.54 15.66
N PRO A 520 6.22 -12.47 14.69
CA PRO A 520 5.38 -13.66 14.64
C PRO A 520 5.41 -14.45 15.96
N TYR A 521 4.26 -14.96 16.35
CA TYR A 521 4.09 -15.73 17.58
C TYR A 521 4.33 -17.22 17.32
N LYS A 522 4.83 -17.97 18.29
CA LYS A 522 4.78 -19.43 18.24
C LYS A 522 3.32 -19.89 18.28
N ASN A 523 2.99 -20.87 17.44
CA ASN A 523 1.66 -21.46 17.41
C ASN A 523 1.46 -22.38 18.64
N PRO A 524 0.48 -22.11 19.51
CA PRO A 524 0.22 -22.93 20.70
C PRO A 524 -0.30 -24.34 20.38
N THR A 525 -0.70 -24.62 19.13
CA THR A 525 -1.25 -25.94 18.74
C THR A 525 -0.22 -26.92 18.18
N ILE A 526 1.06 -26.52 18.07
CA ILE A 526 2.12 -27.29 17.40
C ILE A 526 3.09 -27.95 18.38
N ASP A 527 3.01 -29.27 18.54
CA ASP A 527 3.79 -30.06 19.49
C ASP A 527 5.32 -29.97 19.37
N THR A 528 5.85 -29.40 18.28
CA THR A 528 7.30 -29.23 18.07
C THR A 528 7.91 -28.10 18.88
N HIS A 529 7.11 -27.17 19.43
CA HIS A 529 7.62 -26.12 20.30
C HIS A 529 7.73 -26.61 21.75
N PRO A 530 8.91 -26.49 22.41
CA PRO A 530 9.00 -26.78 23.83
C PRO A 530 8.21 -25.74 24.65
N GLY A 531 7.58 -26.18 25.75
CA GLY A 531 6.95 -25.31 26.74
C GLY A 531 5.46 -25.00 26.53
N GLN A 532 4.77 -25.74 25.66
CA GLN A 532 3.33 -25.56 25.44
C GLN A 532 2.47 -25.85 26.67
N ASP A 533 2.89 -26.81 27.49
CA ASP A 533 2.27 -27.16 28.76
C ASP A 533 2.26 -26.00 29.77
N ARG A 534 3.15 -25.02 29.57
CA ARG A 534 3.28 -23.82 30.42
C ARG A 534 2.42 -22.65 29.96
N ILE A 535 1.79 -22.71 28.79
CA ILE A 535 0.96 -21.62 28.27
C ILE A 535 -0.20 -21.36 29.24
N PRO A 536 -0.39 -20.12 29.73
CA PRO A 536 -1.42 -19.83 30.71
C PRO A 536 -2.81 -19.87 30.06
N ALA A 537 -3.73 -20.64 30.65
CA ALA A 537 -5.12 -20.66 30.19
C ALA A 537 -5.89 -19.38 30.61
N VAL A 538 -6.91 -19.01 29.84
CA VAL A 538 -7.85 -17.95 30.22
C VAL A 538 -8.84 -18.47 31.25
N LEU A 539 -8.87 -17.86 32.44
CA LEU A 539 -9.70 -18.26 33.57
C LEU A 539 -11.03 -17.51 33.62
N ALA A 540 -10.99 -16.19 33.50
CA ALA A 540 -12.16 -15.34 33.63
C ALA A 540 -12.08 -14.11 32.72
N ARG A 541 -13.25 -13.51 32.47
CA ARG A 541 -13.46 -12.36 31.61
C ARG A 541 -14.50 -11.46 32.26
N GLY A 542 -14.36 -10.15 32.13
CA GLY A 542 -15.40 -9.22 32.58
C GLY A 542 -15.18 -7.79 32.12
N ASP A 543 -16.15 -6.95 32.46
CA ASP A 543 -16.17 -5.52 32.14
C ASP A 543 -16.65 -4.71 33.34
N ASP A 544 -16.22 -3.45 33.39
CA ASP A 544 -16.70 -2.39 34.26
C ASP A 544 -16.85 -1.12 33.41
N GLY A 545 -18.07 -0.85 32.95
CA GLY A 545 -18.33 0.21 31.98
C GLY A 545 -17.69 -0.08 30.62
N ASP A 546 -16.76 0.77 30.22
CA ASP A 546 -15.95 0.66 28.99
C ASP A 546 -14.58 -0.02 29.22
N ARG A 547 -14.24 -0.33 30.47
CA ARG A 547 -13.01 -1.04 30.82
C ARG A 547 -13.26 -2.54 30.85
N ILE A 548 -12.57 -3.29 30.00
CA ILE A 548 -12.67 -4.76 29.94
C ILE A 548 -11.40 -5.43 30.49
N TRP A 549 -11.50 -6.68 30.91
CA TRP A 549 -10.37 -7.42 31.48
C TRP A 549 -10.50 -8.94 31.31
N VAL A 550 -9.37 -9.61 31.15
CA VAL A 550 -9.22 -11.07 31.17
C VAL A 550 -8.26 -11.48 32.29
N GLU A 551 -8.56 -12.56 32.98
CA GLU A 551 -7.67 -13.20 33.96
C GLU A 551 -7.12 -14.49 33.35
N VAL A 552 -5.82 -14.71 33.50
CA VAL A 552 -5.11 -15.90 33.01
C VAL A 552 -4.47 -16.66 34.17
N GLU A 553 -4.17 -17.94 33.95
CA GLU A 553 -3.40 -18.75 34.89
C GLU A 553 -2.07 -18.08 35.25
N THR A 554 -1.70 -18.18 36.52
CA THR A 554 -0.39 -17.77 37.03
C THR A 554 0.16 -18.86 37.92
N GLY A 555 1.48 -19.03 37.94
CA GLY A 555 2.12 -20.12 38.66
C GLY A 555 3.61 -20.17 38.37
N ARG A 556 4.35 -21.03 39.11
CA ARG A 556 5.77 -21.29 38.82
C ARG A 556 5.96 -22.20 37.60
N ASP A 557 4.93 -22.97 37.29
CA ASP A 557 4.80 -23.91 36.18
C ASP A 557 4.22 -23.27 34.91
N LYS A 558 3.87 -21.97 34.96
CA LYS A 558 3.28 -21.23 33.84
C LYS A 558 4.22 -20.16 33.29
N SER A 559 4.20 -19.98 31.98
CA SER A 559 4.85 -18.84 31.33
C SER A 559 4.10 -17.54 31.69
N LYS A 560 4.83 -16.43 31.80
CA LYS A 560 4.24 -15.15 32.17
C LYS A 560 3.76 -14.44 30.91
N ILE A 561 2.61 -13.79 30.96
CA ILE A 561 2.25 -12.82 29.91
C ILE A 561 3.20 -11.61 30.02
N VAL A 562 3.94 -11.33 28.95
CA VAL A 562 4.95 -10.26 28.88
C VAL A 562 4.53 -9.12 27.96
N ALA A 563 3.59 -9.36 27.05
CA ALA A 563 3.02 -8.33 26.19
C ALA A 563 1.52 -8.58 25.99
N ALA A 564 0.75 -7.51 25.88
CA ALA A 564 -0.68 -7.56 25.61
C ALA A 564 -1.14 -6.34 24.81
N LYS A 565 -2.07 -6.56 23.89
CA LYS A 565 -2.79 -5.52 23.16
C LYS A 565 -4.29 -5.79 23.22
N LEU A 566 -5.07 -4.71 23.27
CA LEU A 566 -6.51 -4.77 23.09
C LEU A 566 -6.82 -4.60 21.60
N LEU A 567 -7.27 -5.66 20.93
CA LEU A 567 -7.72 -5.58 19.54
C LEU A 567 -9.22 -5.38 19.51
N TYR A 568 -9.72 -4.39 18.77
CA TYR A 568 -11.14 -4.04 18.73
C TYR A 568 -11.63 -3.70 17.32
N THR A 569 -12.94 -3.83 17.12
CA THR A 569 -13.62 -3.36 15.91
C THR A 569 -14.92 -2.62 16.25
N VAL A 570 -15.20 -1.53 15.53
CA VAL A 570 -16.46 -0.75 15.66
C VAL A 570 -17.48 -1.07 14.56
N ASN A 571 -17.16 -2.01 13.65
CA ASN A 571 -17.99 -2.41 12.51
C ASN A 571 -18.11 -3.93 12.33
N GLY A 572 -17.98 -4.72 13.39
CA GLY A 572 -18.20 -6.18 13.35
C GLY A 572 -19.69 -6.58 13.34
N SER A 573 -19.96 -7.87 13.11
CA SER A 573 -21.31 -8.46 13.09
C SER A 573 -22.30 -7.67 12.18
N LEU A 574 -23.50 -7.36 12.65
CA LEU A 574 -24.55 -6.66 11.89
C LEU A 574 -24.26 -5.17 11.62
N LEU A 575 -23.16 -4.63 12.16
CA LEU A 575 -22.66 -3.30 11.78
C LEU A 575 -21.79 -3.35 10.51
N GLU A 576 -21.34 -4.55 10.12
CA GLU A 576 -20.60 -4.79 8.89
C GLU A 576 -21.59 -4.86 7.71
N VAL A 577 -21.57 -3.84 6.85
CA VAL A 577 -22.53 -3.72 5.74
C VAL A 577 -22.06 -4.37 4.44
N SER A 578 -20.82 -4.90 4.38
CA SER A 578 -20.22 -5.43 3.16
C SER A 578 -20.13 -6.96 3.07
N LYS A 579 -20.83 -7.68 3.97
CA LYS A 579 -20.80 -9.16 4.10
C LYS A 579 -19.38 -9.70 4.31
N GLY A 580 -18.70 -9.23 5.36
CA GLY A 580 -17.39 -9.70 5.81
C GLY A 580 -16.18 -9.18 5.02
N ARG A 581 -16.38 -8.23 4.09
CA ARG A 581 -15.30 -7.75 3.21
C ARG A 581 -14.56 -6.52 3.72
N ARG A 582 -15.13 -5.77 4.66
CA ARG A 582 -14.61 -4.47 5.15
C ARG A 582 -14.60 -4.37 6.67
N GLU A 583 -14.68 -5.49 7.41
CA GLU A 583 -14.42 -5.46 8.85
C GLU A 583 -12.98 -4.99 9.10
N MET A 584 -12.82 -3.98 9.96
CA MET A 584 -11.51 -3.47 10.32
C MET A 584 -11.26 -3.65 11.81
N TRP A 585 -10.09 -4.19 12.14
CA TRP A 585 -9.58 -4.30 13.50
C TRP A 585 -8.50 -3.25 13.75
N PHE A 586 -8.47 -2.75 14.98
CA PHE A 586 -7.57 -1.72 15.47
C PHE A 586 -6.97 -2.19 16.80
N GLU A 587 -5.90 -1.54 17.24
CA GLU A 587 -5.21 -1.84 18.49
C GLU A 587 -5.33 -0.67 19.48
N GLU A 588 -5.52 -0.97 20.75
CA GLU A 588 -5.33 -0.08 21.89
C GLU A 588 -4.34 -0.72 22.89
N PRO A 589 -3.64 0.08 23.72
CA PRO A 589 -2.79 -0.45 24.78
C PRO A 589 -3.58 -1.31 25.78
N ALA A 590 -2.92 -2.34 26.33
CA ALA A 590 -3.42 -3.12 27.45
C ALA A 590 -2.45 -3.07 28.63
N THR A 591 -2.97 -3.18 29.85
CA THR A 591 -2.20 -3.22 31.09
C THR A 591 -2.17 -4.64 31.64
N ILE A 592 -1.00 -5.12 32.06
CA ILE A 592 -0.79 -6.42 32.68
C ILE A 592 -0.51 -6.22 34.18
N GLN A 593 -1.31 -6.82 35.06
CA GLN A 593 -1.12 -6.76 36.50
C GLN A 593 -1.53 -8.08 37.18
N GLY A 594 -0.56 -8.80 37.76
CA GLY A 594 -0.84 -9.97 38.62
C GLY A 594 -1.67 -11.09 37.98
N GLY A 595 -1.53 -11.32 36.66
CA GLY A 595 -2.35 -12.30 35.92
C GLY A 595 -3.62 -11.73 35.30
N ARG A 596 -3.91 -10.45 35.52
CA ARG A 596 -5.04 -9.74 34.91
C ARG A 596 -4.56 -8.80 33.82
N ILE A 597 -5.16 -8.93 32.63
CA ILE A 597 -4.93 -8.05 31.49
C ILE A 597 -6.18 -7.19 31.33
N SER A 598 -6.02 -5.88 31.19
CA SER A 598 -7.14 -4.93 31.10
C SER A 598 -6.91 -3.83 30.07
N GLY A 599 -7.98 -3.28 29.52
CA GLY A 599 -7.94 -2.20 28.53
C GLY A 599 -9.27 -1.47 28.45
N THR A 600 -9.28 -0.27 27.87
CA THR A 600 -10.49 0.54 27.68
C THR A 600 -10.91 0.48 26.23
N VAL A 601 -12.17 0.11 25.96
CA VAL A 601 -12.67 0.05 24.58
C VAL A 601 -13.11 1.43 24.09
N PRO A 602 -12.83 1.80 22.84
CA PRO A 602 -13.30 3.06 22.30
C PRO A 602 -14.84 3.15 22.12
N PRO A 603 -15.41 4.38 22.06
CA PRO A 603 -16.82 4.61 21.78
C PRO A 603 -17.33 3.89 20.53
N GLY A 604 -18.36 3.07 20.71
CA GLY A 604 -19.01 2.35 19.65
C GLY A 604 -18.31 1.06 19.21
N THR A 605 -17.40 0.55 20.03
CA THR A 605 -16.83 -0.80 19.86
C THR A 605 -17.93 -1.86 19.83
N SER A 606 -17.84 -2.74 18.85
CA SER A 606 -18.75 -3.87 18.65
C SER A 606 -18.17 -5.16 19.20
N HIS A 607 -16.88 -5.40 19.04
CA HIS A 607 -16.17 -6.57 19.56
C HIS A 607 -14.76 -6.15 19.97
N ALA A 608 -14.23 -6.85 20.97
CA ALA A 608 -12.87 -6.66 21.45
C ALA A 608 -12.27 -7.98 21.98
N VAL A 609 -10.97 -8.19 21.76
CA VAL A 609 -10.22 -9.34 22.26
C VAL A 609 -8.84 -8.89 22.72
N PHE A 610 -8.27 -9.59 23.70
CA PHE A 610 -6.86 -9.41 24.05
C PHE A 610 -6.02 -10.36 23.21
N CYS A 611 -5.02 -9.79 22.54
CA CYS A 611 -3.91 -10.53 21.93
C CYS A 611 -2.71 -10.41 22.86
N MET A 612 -2.22 -11.52 23.37
CA MET A 612 -1.17 -11.58 24.37
C MET A 612 -0.02 -12.47 23.90
N THR A 613 1.17 -12.20 24.44
CA THR A 613 2.36 -13.01 24.21
C THR A 613 2.91 -13.43 25.56
N ASP A 614 3.17 -14.72 25.70
CA ASP A 614 3.83 -15.24 26.89
C ASP A 614 5.36 -15.10 26.82
N SER A 615 6.04 -15.39 27.93
CA SER A 615 7.50 -15.27 28.05
C SER A 615 8.27 -16.28 27.19
N GLU A 616 7.59 -17.26 26.60
CA GLU A 616 8.15 -18.27 25.70
C GLU A 616 7.89 -17.94 24.22
N GLY A 617 7.12 -16.87 23.94
CA GLY A 617 6.79 -16.38 22.60
C GLY A 617 5.51 -16.96 22.00
N PHE A 618 4.70 -17.71 22.76
CA PHE A 618 3.42 -18.24 22.28
C PHE A 618 2.34 -17.16 22.20
N LEU A 619 1.47 -17.30 21.19
CA LEU A 619 0.24 -16.53 21.11
C LEU A 619 -0.75 -17.01 22.18
N VAL A 620 -1.24 -16.10 23.00
CA VAL A 620 -2.37 -16.33 23.90
C VAL A 620 -3.47 -15.34 23.53
N MET A 621 -4.56 -15.83 22.95
CA MET A 621 -5.73 -15.01 22.66
C MET A 621 -6.74 -15.13 23.81
N SER A 622 -7.43 -14.03 24.14
CA SER A 622 -8.56 -14.11 25.08
C SER A 622 -9.71 -14.96 24.54
N GLU A 623 -9.72 -15.27 23.25
CA GLU A 623 -10.68 -16.13 22.57
C GLU A 623 -10.05 -16.81 21.35
N GLU A 624 -10.37 -18.09 21.16
CA GLU A 624 -9.83 -18.88 20.06
C GLU A 624 -10.45 -18.50 18.71
N LEU A 625 -9.65 -18.61 17.65
CA LEU A 625 -10.05 -18.41 16.27
C LEU A 625 -9.67 -19.63 15.44
N PRO A 626 -10.51 -20.07 14.48
CA PRO A 626 -10.11 -21.09 13.52
C PRO A 626 -8.96 -20.59 12.66
N SER A 627 -8.15 -21.51 12.12
CA SER A 627 -7.08 -21.15 11.18
C SER A 627 -7.65 -20.50 9.90
N TYR A 628 -6.80 -19.83 9.11
CA TYR A 628 -7.24 -19.25 7.84
C TYR A 628 -7.81 -20.27 6.86
N LYS A 629 -7.27 -21.50 6.82
CA LYS A 629 -7.78 -22.56 5.95
C LYS A 629 -9.13 -23.12 6.41
N GLU A 630 -9.41 -23.09 7.71
CA GLU A 630 -10.68 -23.55 8.28
C GLU A 630 -11.76 -22.45 8.21
N ALA A 631 -11.33 -21.18 8.21
CA ALA A 631 -12.21 -20.05 8.03
C ALA A 631 -12.55 -19.81 6.55
N SER A 632 -13.75 -19.28 6.31
CA SER A 632 -14.10 -18.75 4.98
C SER A 632 -13.37 -17.42 4.77
N SER A 633 -12.70 -17.27 3.62
CA SER A 633 -12.02 -16.01 3.22
C SER A 633 -12.98 -14.81 3.08
N SER A 634 -14.29 -15.06 3.11
CA SER A 634 -15.36 -14.06 3.04
C SER A 634 -16.03 -13.77 4.39
N SER A 635 -15.70 -14.50 5.45
CA SER A 635 -16.26 -14.26 6.78
C SER A 635 -15.53 -13.14 7.52
N ALA A 636 -16.30 -12.35 8.26
CA ALA A 636 -15.78 -11.42 9.26
C ALA A 636 -15.14 -12.19 10.42
N ASP A 637 -14.05 -11.68 10.98
CA ASP A 637 -13.39 -12.30 12.13
C ASP A 637 -14.33 -12.27 13.35
N SER A 638 -15.15 -11.22 13.53
CA SER A 638 -16.17 -11.18 14.60
C SER A 638 -17.19 -12.32 14.55
N SER A 639 -17.44 -12.93 13.39
CA SER A 639 -18.39 -14.04 13.28
C SER A 639 -17.90 -15.32 13.95
N TYR A 640 -16.60 -15.42 14.25
CA TYR A 640 -16.00 -16.55 14.96
C TYR A 640 -15.94 -16.33 16.48
N LEU A 641 -16.21 -15.12 16.95
CA LEU A 641 -16.06 -14.75 18.35
C LEU A 641 -17.39 -14.91 19.10
N LYS A 642 -17.39 -15.70 20.17
CA LYS A 642 -18.52 -15.98 21.06
C LYS A 642 -18.50 -15.12 22.33
N HIS A 643 -17.31 -14.73 22.79
CA HIS A 643 -17.06 -14.11 24.10
C HIS A 643 -16.28 -12.79 24.03
N ALA A 644 -16.07 -12.23 22.84
CA ALA A 644 -15.29 -11.02 22.55
C ALA A 644 -15.95 -9.70 22.98
N TYR A 645 -16.43 -9.64 24.22
CA TYR A 645 -17.06 -8.47 24.84
C TYR A 645 -18.04 -7.75 23.89
N PRO A 646 -19.04 -8.47 23.35
CA PRO A 646 -19.82 -7.95 22.26
C PRO A 646 -20.68 -6.76 22.72
N PHE A 647 -20.49 -5.63 22.05
CA PHE A 647 -21.27 -4.39 22.06
C PHE A 647 -21.39 -3.60 23.36
N ARG A 648 -21.61 -4.25 24.50
CA ARG A 648 -22.02 -3.59 25.75
C ARG A 648 -21.00 -2.57 26.24
N PRO A 649 -19.69 -2.88 26.34
CA PRO A 649 -18.70 -1.89 26.76
C PRO A 649 -18.57 -0.72 25.77
N GLY A 650 -18.67 -1.00 24.46
CA GLY A 650 -18.63 0.04 23.43
C GLY A 650 -19.88 0.93 23.40
N LEU A 651 -21.06 0.39 23.74
CA LEU A 651 -22.28 1.18 23.92
C LEU A 651 -22.17 2.08 25.16
N HIS A 652 -21.59 1.60 26.26
CA HIS A 652 -21.30 2.41 27.43
C HIS A 652 -20.43 3.63 27.08
N ALA A 653 -19.28 3.39 26.44
CA ALA A 653 -18.38 4.45 25.98
C ALA A 653 -19.07 5.44 25.03
N LEU A 654 -19.96 4.95 24.16
CA LEU A 654 -20.73 5.80 23.25
C LEU A 654 -21.78 6.66 23.97
N ILE A 655 -22.42 6.12 25.03
CA ILE A 655 -23.35 6.86 25.88
C ILE A 655 -22.61 8.01 26.60
N GLN A 656 -21.41 7.75 27.14
CA GLN A 656 -20.59 8.79 27.78
C GLN A 656 -20.26 9.91 26.78
N LEU A 657 -19.81 9.56 25.58
CA LEU A 657 -19.53 10.54 24.53
C LEU A 657 -20.80 11.33 24.13
N GLY A 658 -21.96 10.68 24.07
CA GLY A 658 -23.25 11.34 23.82
C GLY A 658 -23.67 12.29 24.93
N GLN A 659 -23.38 11.96 26.20
CA GLN A 659 -23.62 12.86 27.34
C GLN A 659 -22.70 14.08 27.32
N GLU A 660 -21.44 13.91 26.92
CA GLU A 660 -20.52 15.03 26.72
C GLU A 660 -20.98 15.94 25.58
N ALA A 661 -21.47 15.37 24.47
CA ALA A 661 -22.06 16.14 23.37
C ALA A 661 -23.30 16.93 23.83
N GLU A 662 -24.18 16.30 24.62
CA GLU A 662 -25.36 16.96 25.22
C GLU A 662 -24.94 18.12 26.14
N ALA A 663 -23.93 17.90 27.00
CA ALA A 663 -23.41 18.94 27.89
C ALA A 663 -22.78 20.09 27.09
N GLY A 664 -22.05 19.79 26.01
CA GLY A 664 -21.48 20.77 25.09
C GLY A 664 -22.54 21.63 24.41
N LEU A 665 -23.67 21.05 24.00
CA LEU A 665 -24.81 21.79 23.47
C LEU A 665 -25.44 22.71 24.53
N LYS A 666 -25.68 22.20 25.74
CA LYS A 666 -26.25 23.01 26.84
C LYS A 666 -25.35 24.18 27.22
N GLY A 667 -24.03 23.96 27.25
CA GLY A 667 -23.05 25.03 27.50
C GLY A 667 -23.09 26.15 26.46
N LYS A 668 -23.59 25.86 25.24
CA LYS A 668 -23.83 26.83 24.16
C LYS A 668 -25.28 27.35 24.10
N GLY A 669 -26.12 27.03 25.10
CA GLY A 669 -27.53 27.42 25.13
C GLY A 669 -28.44 26.63 24.18
N GLY A 670 -27.95 25.51 23.62
CA GLY A 670 -28.66 24.69 22.65
C GLY A 670 -29.10 23.33 23.20
N THR A 671 -29.92 22.64 22.41
CA THR A 671 -30.37 21.26 22.63
C THR A 671 -30.62 20.60 21.28
N ASP A 672 -30.43 19.29 21.20
CA ASP A 672 -30.76 18.51 20.01
C ASP A 672 -31.70 17.35 20.37
N ALA A 673 -32.89 17.36 19.78
CA ALA A 673 -33.94 16.39 20.11
C ALA A 673 -33.59 14.97 19.64
N ALA A 674 -32.84 14.84 18.53
CA ALA A 674 -32.44 13.54 18.01
C ALA A 674 -31.39 12.90 18.93
N LEU A 675 -30.37 13.65 19.35
CA LEU A 675 -29.38 13.21 20.33
C LEU A 675 -30.05 12.78 21.64
N LEU A 676 -30.94 13.61 22.20
CA LEU A 676 -31.61 13.30 23.47
C LEU A 676 -32.44 12.01 23.38
N LYS A 677 -33.16 11.82 22.27
CA LYS A 677 -33.95 10.62 22.01
C LYS A 677 -33.05 9.38 21.92
N GLU A 678 -32.02 9.42 21.08
CA GLU A 678 -31.16 8.25 20.86
C GLU A 678 -30.25 7.96 22.07
N LEU A 679 -29.87 8.98 22.84
CA LEU A 679 -29.17 8.80 24.12
C LEU A 679 -30.05 8.10 25.16
N LYS A 680 -31.34 8.47 25.25
CA LYS A 680 -32.31 7.79 26.11
C LYS A 680 -32.50 6.33 25.69
N ASN A 681 -32.62 6.07 24.38
CA ASN A 681 -32.75 4.72 23.85
C ASN A 681 -31.52 3.86 24.16
N ALA A 682 -30.32 4.39 23.93
CA ALA A 682 -29.06 3.70 24.23
C ALA A 682 -28.93 3.36 25.72
N LYS A 683 -29.26 4.29 26.62
CA LYS A 683 -29.27 4.04 28.07
C LYS A 683 -30.27 2.94 28.47
N ALA A 684 -31.45 2.92 27.84
CA ALA A 684 -32.44 1.88 28.09
C ALA A 684 -31.95 0.50 27.63
N VAL A 685 -31.31 0.41 26.46
CA VAL A 685 -30.70 -0.83 25.96
C VAL A 685 -29.58 -1.29 26.89
N TYR A 686 -28.69 -0.39 27.32
CA TYR A 686 -27.62 -0.70 28.26
C TYR A 686 -28.15 -1.18 29.63
N ALA A 687 -29.23 -0.61 30.15
CA ALA A 687 -29.81 -1.00 31.44
C ALA A 687 -30.41 -2.42 31.45
N LYS A 688 -30.84 -2.95 30.30
CA LYS A 688 -31.41 -4.32 30.20
C LYS A 688 -30.41 -5.45 30.44
N GLY A 689 -29.10 -5.16 30.44
CA GLY A 689 -28.09 -6.20 30.61
C GLY A 689 -27.86 -6.97 29.30
N LYS A 690 -28.49 -8.15 29.14
CA LYS A 690 -28.29 -9.02 27.98
C LYS A 690 -29.46 -8.87 26.99
N VAL A 691 -29.17 -8.30 25.82
CA VAL A 691 -30.12 -8.15 24.71
C VAL A 691 -29.56 -8.79 23.43
N SER A 692 -30.33 -8.80 22.34
CA SER A 692 -29.87 -9.31 21.05
C SER A 692 -28.80 -8.42 20.41
N ASP A 693 -27.90 -9.01 19.61
CA ASP A 693 -26.91 -8.29 18.79
C ASP A 693 -27.55 -7.20 17.93
N LYS A 694 -28.73 -7.49 17.37
CA LYS A 694 -29.48 -6.52 16.56
C LYS A 694 -29.86 -5.29 17.37
N GLU A 695 -30.38 -5.47 18.59
CA GLU A 695 -30.77 -4.36 19.46
C GLU A 695 -29.57 -3.50 19.85
N TYR A 696 -28.43 -4.14 20.16
CA TYR A 696 -27.17 -3.44 20.38
C TYR A 696 -26.69 -2.66 19.15
N CYS A 697 -26.67 -3.30 17.98
CA CYS A 697 -26.24 -2.69 16.73
C CYS A 697 -27.11 -1.49 16.35
N ASP A 698 -28.42 -1.58 16.54
CA ASP A 698 -29.36 -0.50 16.25
C ASP A 698 -29.14 0.69 17.20
N ALA A 699 -28.95 0.44 18.51
CA ALA A 699 -28.64 1.49 19.48
C ALA A 699 -27.29 2.18 19.19
N LEU A 700 -26.25 1.39 18.90
CA LEU A 700 -24.93 1.89 18.52
C LEU A 700 -25.00 2.77 17.27
N ARG A 701 -25.70 2.30 16.22
CA ARG A 701 -25.86 3.03 14.95
C ARG A 701 -26.61 4.34 15.15
N ALA A 702 -27.76 4.30 15.83
CA ALA A 702 -28.59 5.48 16.03
C ALA A 702 -27.88 6.56 16.85
N LEU A 703 -27.30 6.20 18.00
CA LEU A 703 -26.60 7.16 18.84
C LEU A 703 -25.36 7.73 18.13
N ARG A 704 -24.55 6.88 17.49
CA ARG A 704 -23.38 7.32 16.71
C ARG A 704 -23.77 8.35 15.67
N ASN A 705 -24.81 8.10 14.88
CA ASN A 705 -25.24 9.03 13.85
C ASN A 705 -25.73 10.35 14.45
N SER A 706 -26.54 10.31 15.51
CA SER A 706 -27.01 11.54 16.17
C SER A 706 -25.88 12.42 16.71
N ILE A 707 -24.78 11.83 17.21
CA ILE A 707 -23.60 12.62 17.65
C ILE A 707 -22.87 13.20 16.44
N ARG A 708 -22.73 12.43 15.35
CA ARG A 708 -22.03 12.89 14.14
C ARG A 708 -22.75 14.01 13.41
N ASP A 709 -24.08 14.03 13.45
CA ASP A 709 -24.89 15.09 12.84
C ASP A 709 -24.65 16.46 13.49
N LEU A 710 -24.00 16.50 14.67
CA LEU A 710 -23.59 17.71 15.36
C LEU A 710 -22.20 18.22 14.93
N LYS A 711 -21.69 17.80 13.77
CA LYS A 711 -20.39 18.22 13.27
C LYS A 711 -20.32 19.75 13.11
N GLY A 712 -19.23 20.34 13.61
CA GLY A 712 -19.07 21.81 13.67
C GLY A 712 -19.85 22.48 14.81
N VAL A 713 -20.70 21.74 15.54
CA VAL A 713 -21.45 22.25 16.69
C VAL A 713 -20.78 21.86 18.00
N VAL A 714 -20.35 20.61 18.15
CA VAL A 714 -19.65 20.12 19.35
C VAL A 714 -18.41 19.29 18.97
N PRO A 715 -17.31 19.33 19.75
CA PRO A 715 -16.08 18.61 19.41
C PRO A 715 -16.25 17.08 19.40
N GLN A 716 -17.21 16.55 20.16
CA GLN A 716 -17.50 15.11 20.22
C GLN A 716 -17.90 14.55 18.85
N ALA A 717 -18.52 15.35 17.98
CA ALA A 717 -18.89 14.96 16.63
C ALA A 717 -17.67 14.66 15.73
N ASP A 718 -16.51 15.23 16.06
CA ASP A 718 -15.24 15.01 15.35
C ASP A 718 -14.41 13.87 15.96
N ASN A 719 -14.94 13.17 16.98
CA ASN A 719 -14.25 12.02 17.57
C ASN A 719 -13.86 10.99 16.47
N PRO A 720 -12.58 10.57 16.41
CA PRO A 720 -12.09 9.73 15.33
C PRO A 720 -12.81 8.38 15.27
N TYR A 721 -13.19 7.80 16.42
CA TYR A 721 -13.86 6.50 16.51
C TYR A 721 -15.28 6.51 15.92
N LEU A 722 -15.98 7.65 15.99
CA LEU A 722 -17.28 7.83 15.34
C LEU A 722 -17.15 7.92 13.81
N ASN A 723 -16.04 8.49 13.36
CA ASN A 723 -15.80 8.84 11.97
C ASN A 723 -14.92 7.82 11.22
N LEU A 724 -14.57 6.70 11.87
CA LEU A 724 -13.86 5.58 11.24
C LEU A 724 -14.60 5.06 9.99
N PHE A 725 -15.94 5.10 9.98
CA PHE A 725 -16.79 4.64 8.88
C PHE A 725 -17.84 5.71 8.57
N ARG A 726 -18.07 6.07 7.30
CA ARG A 726 -19.22 6.92 6.90
C ARG A 726 -20.52 6.10 6.79
N GLN A 727 -21.15 5.69 7.89
CA GLN A 727 -22.45 5.01 7.76
C GLN A 727 -23.50 5.99 7.21
N GLY A 728 -23.93 5.84 5.95
CA GLY A 728 -25.01 6.67 5.38
C GLY A 728 -25.01 6.93 3.87
N GLY A 729 -23.96 6.58 3.12
CA GLY A 729 -24.04 6.44 1.66
C GLY A 729 -24.26 4.97 1.31
N ALA A 730 -25.02 4.67 0.27
CA ALA A 730 -24.89 3.38 -0.39
C ALA A 730 -23.38 3.17 -0.67
N PHE A 731 -22.80 2.13 -0.07
CA PHE A 731 -21.36 1.86 -0.05
C PHE A 731 -20.95 0.73 -0.98
#